data_AF-A0A258IW71-F1
#
_entry.id   AF-A0A258IW71-F1
#
_cell.length_a   1.000
_cell.length_b   1.000
_cell.length_c   1.000
_cell.angle_alpha   90.00
_cell.angle_beta   90.00
_cell.angle_gamma   90.00
#
_symmetry.space_group_name_H-M   'P 1'
#
loop_
_entity.id
_entity.type
_entity.pdbx_description
1 polymer ?
#
loop_
_entity_poly.entity_id
_entity_poly.type
_entity_poly.pdbx_seq_one_letter_code
_entity_poly.pdbx_strand_id
1 'polypeptide(L)'
;MRCDTLWISCRLATLDPTREGLGIVERGVVAARDGRIVYAGEAVEAPAFEADQTINCEGRWITPGLIDPHTHLVFAGDRAHEFELRLAGASYEEIARAGGGIVSTMTATRAASEDDLVLAALPRLDALIAEGVTTVEIKSGYGLSLDDELKCLRAARALAAYRSVDVRTTLLGAHALPPEFKGNPDGYIDLVCKQMIPAVADAKLADAVDVFCEGIGFTPAQTRRVFEAAHRRGLKIKIHAEQLSNQNGAALAAEFWALSADHLEHLDDAGVEAMAAAGTVATLLPGAFYFTREHRLPPIEALRAAGVPMALATDCNPGTSPLTSPLLVMNMAATLFRMTVEECIAGVTREAARALGLLADRGTLKAGKTCDLAIWDIERPAELVYRKKVYRGAPARLHDDAWPVIEESARAVQRILARHEPVYGINTGFGKLASVRIGDEDLERLQRNIVLSHAAGTGEPSPAPVIRLMMALKLASLAQGASGVRVETVRLLEAMVVQNLTPVIPCQGSVGASGDLAPLAHMAATMIGVGEIFVDGVRTPAAQALDDAGLTPLVLGPKEGLALLNGTQFSNANALAALFEAELLFQSALITGALSTEAAKGSDTPFDPRIHRLRRHVGQIETAAALRGLMAGSAIRASHLKEDERVQDPYCLRCQPQVMGAALDVLKQAATTLATEANGVSDNPLIFPSDVEGGDEALSGGNFHAEPVAFAADMIALAVCEIGSIAERRIAMLVDPALSGLPAFLTPKPGLNSGFMIPQVTAAALVSENKQKAYPLAAAQGCDFHAPLKSSEVLEAVRGLVRKQVPHLDDDRHFHPDMEAANRLVRSGAVIAAASDLPGVV
;
A
#
# COMPACT_ATOMS: atom_id res chain seq x y z
N MET A 1 -6.04 16.45 40.91
CA MET A 1 -4.62 16.11 40.70
C MET A 1 -4.12 16.96 39.55
N ARG A 2 -3.00 17.68 39.71
CA ARG A 2 -2.48 18.54 38.65
C ARG A 2 -1.67 17.74 37.63
N CYS A 3 -1.89 17.98 36.34
CA CYS A 3 -1.15 17.38 35.23
C CYS A 3 -0.92 18.41 34.11
N ASP A 4 0.03 18.15 33.22
CA ASP A 4 0.37 19.10 32.16
C ASP A 4 -0.56 18.91 30.97
N THR A 5 -0.78 17.66 30.57
CA THR A 5 -1.63 17.31 29.43
C THR A 5 -2.59 16.19 29.80
N LEU A 6 -3.86 16.34 29.42
CA LEU A 6 -4.93 15.36 29.63
C LEU A 6 -5.57 15.00 28.29
N TRP A 7 -5.46 13.75 27.86
CA TRP A 7 -6.15 13.22 26.68
C TRP A 7 -7.45 12.54 27.11
N ILE A 8 -8.59 13.10 26.71
CA ILE A 8 -9.93 12.61 27.06
C ILE A 8 -10.65 12.04 25.83
N SER A 9 -11.73 11.29 26.08
CA SER A 9 -12.58 10.72 25.03
C SER A 9 -11.79 9.87 24.04
N CYS A 10 -10.87 9.02 24.51
CA CYS A 10 -10.09 8.12 23.68
C CYS A 10 -10.46 6.66 23.91
N ARG A 11 -10.15 5.79 22.94
CA ARG A 11 -10.07 4.34 23.16
C ARG A 11 -8.61 3.99 23.41
N LEU A 12 -8.30 3.16 24.40
CA LEU A 12 -6.91 2.76 24.67
C LEU A 12 -6.71 1.32 24.28
N ALA A 13 -5.62 1.02 23.58
CA ALA A 13 -4.97 -0.28 23.68
C ALA A 13 -3.81 -0.07 24.66
N THR A 14 -4.00 -0.49 25.92
CA THR A 14 -3.01 -0.21 26.98
C THR A 14 -1.79 -1.11 26.90
N LEU A 15 -1.93 -2.28 26.28
CA LEU A 15 -0.94 -3.35 26.24
C LEU A 15 -0.50 -3.82 27.66
N ASP A 16 -1.27 -3.51 28.71
CA ASP A 16 -0.96 -3.99 30.05
C ASP A 16 -1.16 -5.52 30.11
N PRO A 17 -0.12 -6.32 30.39
CA PRO A 17 -0.21 -7.79 30.41
C PRO A 17 -1.09 -8.32 31.54
N THR A 18 -1.52 -7.48 32.49
CA THR A 18 -2.50 -7.86 33.51
C THR A 18 -3.95 -7.83 33.01
N ARG A 19 -4.17 -7.34 31.78
CA ARG A 19 -5.47 -7.31 31.10
C ARG A 19 -5.47 -8.27 29.93
N GLU A 20 -6.67 -8.72 29.54
CA GLU A 20 -6.84 -9.60 28.38
C GLU A 20 -6.55 -8.86 27.07
N GLY A 21 -5.94 -9.58 26.13
CA GLY A 21 -5.66 -9.10 24.79
C GLY A 21 -4.79 -7.84 24.75
N LEU A 22 -5.21 -6.87 23.94
CA LEU A 22 -4.55 -5.55 23.84
C LEU A 22 -4.78 -4.64 25.06
N GLY A 23 -5.46 -5.11 26.10
CA GLY A 23 -5.82 -4.32 27.27
C GLY A 23 -6.72 -3.14 26.93
N ILE A 24 -7.78 -3.42 26.15
CA ILE A 24 -8.68 -2.41 25.60
C ILE A 24 -9.41 -1.63 26.72
N VAL A 25 -9.50 -0.32 26.56
CA VAL A 25 -10.33 0.61 27.35
C VAL A 25 -11.19 1.39 26.36
N GLU A 26 -12.49 1.15 26.34
CA GLU A 26 -13.38 1.79 25.36
C GLU A 26 -13.65 3.27 25.67
N ARG A 27 -13.57 3.66 26.94
CA ARG A 27 -13.79 5.04 27.40
C ARG A 27 -12.62 5.50 28.24
N GLY A 28 -11.51 5.71 27.58
CA GLY A 28 -10.22 6.01 28.18
C GLY A 28 -9.97 7.49 28.46
N VAL A 29 -9.05 7.70 29.39
CA VAL A 29 -8.33 8.96 29.60
C VAL A 29 -6.86 8.65 29.87
N VAL A 30 -5.98 9.48 29.34
CA VAL A 30 -4.55 9.48 29.68
C VAL A 30 -4.21 10.86 30.24
N ALA A 31 -3.51 10.90 31.37
CA ALA A 31 -3.01 12.13 31.95
C ALA A 31 -1.49 12.02 32.08
N ALA A 32 -0.77 13.08 31.70
CA ALA A 32 0.67 13.15 31.83
C ALA A 32 1.14 14.41 32.56
N ARG A 33 2.25 14.25 33.27
CA ARG A 33 2.95 15.31 33.98
C ARG A 33 4.45 15.07 33.87
N ASP A 34 5.20 16.11 33.54
CA ASP A 34 6.65 16.12 33.34
C ASP A 34 7.09 15.01 32.36
N GLY A 35 6.32 14.83 31.28
CA GLY A 35 6.54 13.79 30.27
C GLY A 35 6.22 12.35 30.71
N ARG A 36 5.64 12.15 31.91
CA ARG A 36 5.27 10.83 32.44
C ARG A 36 3.77 10.66 32.59
N ILE A 37 3.26 9.48 32.28
CA ILE A 37 1.88 9.08 32.52
C ILE A 37 1.63 9.09 34.03
N VAL A 38 0.67 9.89 34.49
CA VAL A 38 0.17 9.84 35.88
C VAL A 38 -1.11 9.01 35.98
N TYR A 39 -1.82 8.82 34.86
CA TYR A 39 -2.97 7.93 34.76
C TYR A 39 -3.21 7.49 33.31
N ALA A 40 -3.57 6.24 33.11
CA ALA A 40 -4.08 5.72 31.84
C ALA A 40 -5.08 4.60 32.16
N GLY A 41 -6.35 4.78 31.80
CA GLY A 41 -7.39 3.84 32.20
C GLY A 41 -8.79 4.38 31.91
N GLU A 42 -9.80 3.74 32.48
CA GLU A 42 -11.21 4.11 32.33
C GLU A 42 -11.45 5.53 32.86
N ALA A 43 -12.19 6.34 32.11
CA ALA A 43 -12.49 7.72 32.50
C ALA A 43 -13.32 7.80 33.80
N VAL A 44 -14.13 6.78 34.09
CA VAL A 44 -14.97 6.74 35.30
C VAL A 44 -14.19 6.44 36.58
N GLU A 45 -13.01 5.83 36.45
CA GLU A 45 -12.11 5.51 37.57
C GLU A 45 -11.04 6.60 37.76
N ALA A 46 -10.99 7.57 36.85
CA ALA A 46 -9.99 8.62 36.85
C ALA A 46 -10.21 9.61 38.02
N PRO A 47 -9.13 10.04 38.71
CA PRO A 47 -9.25 11.13 39.67
C PRO A 47 -9.60 12.43 38.94
N ALA A 48 -10.17 13.40 39.65
CA ALA A 48 -10.38 14.72 39.08
C ALA A 48 -9.03 15.37 38.74
N PHE A 49 -8.84 15.77 37.47
CA PHE A 49 -7.62 16.42 36.99
C PHE A 49 -7.79 17.93 36.84
N GLU A 50 -6.74 18.66 37.17
CA GLU A 50 -6.56 20.07 36.81
C GLU A 50 -5.40 20.09 35.81
N ALA A 51 -5.72 20.22 34.53
CA ALA A 51 -4.75 20.07 33.43
C ALA A 51 -4.39 21.43 32.83
N ASP A 52 -3.11 21.69 32.58
CA ASP A 52 -2.69 22.92 31.88
C ASP A 52 -3.16 22.89 30.40
N GLN A 53 -3.22 21.70 29.79
CA GLN A 53 -3.79 21.43 28.47
C GLN A 53 -4.70 20.19 28.51
N THR A 54 -5.87 20.29 27.86
CA THR A 54 -6.74 19.13 27.62
C THR A 54 -6.90 18.91 26.12
N ILE A 55 -6.68 17.68 25.67
CA ILE A 55 -6.81 17.24 24.28
C ILE A 55 -7.98 16.28 24.21
N ASN A 56 -9.00 16.63 23.42
CA ASN A 56 -10.11 15.72 23.13
C ASN A 56 -9.71 14.82 21.96
N CYS A 57 -9.68 13.52 22.17
CA CYS A 57 -9.27 12.54 21.16
C CYS A 57 -10.44 12.04 20.31
N GLU A 58 -11.68 12.47 20.56
CA GLU A 58 -12.85 12.20 19.69
C GLU A 58 -13.12 10.72 19.37
N GLY A 59 -12.77 9.82 20.28
CA GLY A 59 -12.90 8.37 20.14
C GLY A 59 -11.74 7.71 19.41
N ARG A 60 -10.69 8.45 19.03
CA ARG A 60 -9.48 7.89 18.40
C ARG A 60 -8.78 6.91 19.35
N TRP A 61 -8.11 5.93 18.75
CA TRP A 61 -7.36 4.93 19.49
C TRP A 61 -6.02 5.50 19.93
N ILE A 62 -5.60 5.20 21.16
CA ILE A 62 -4.25 5.51 21.66
C ILE A 62 -3.57 4.18 21.99
N THR A 63 -2.37 4.01 21.44
CA THR A 63 -1.41 2.99 21.85
C THR A 63 -0.22 3.67 22.51
N PRO A 64 0.64 2.93 23.22
CA PRO A 64 2.02 3.36 23.40
C PRO A 64 2.61 3.70 22.02
N GLY A 65 3.51 4.66 21.96
CA GLY A 65 4.26 4.98 20.76
C GLY A 65 4.92 3.72 20.20
N LEU A 66 4.96 3.58 18.88
CA LEU A 66 5.60 2.41 18.28
C LEU A 66 7.10 2.48 18.53
N ILE A 67 7.70 1.30 18.65
CA ILE A 67 9.12 1.12 18.88
C ILE A 67 9.64 0.22 17.77
N ASP A 68 10.69 0.66 17.08
CA ASP A 68 11.46 -0.21 16.20
C ASP A 68 12.73 -0.68 16.94
N PRO A 69 12.74 -1.92 17.49
CA PRO A 69 13.82 -2.40 18.36
C PRO A 69 14.99 -2.99 17.59
N HIS A 70 15.05 -2.87 16.25
CA HIS A 70 16.16 -3.35 15.44
C HIS A 70 16.24 -2.61 14.09
N THR A 71 17.16 -1.66 13.98
CA THR A 71 17.52 -1.05 12.69
C THR A 71 19.03 -0.88 12.56
N HIS A 72 19.49 -0.69 11.33
CA HIS A 72 20.85 -0.25 10.99
C HIS A 72 20.78 1.05 10.21
N LEU A 73 20.00 2.04 10.68
CA LEU A 73 19.66 3.25 9.91
C LEU A 73 20.86 4.07 9.41
N VAL A 74 21.99 4.01 10.12
CA VAL A 74 23.20 4.80 9.83
C VAL A 74 24.16 4.02 8.95
N PHE A 75 24.10 4.31 7.66
CA PHE A 75 25.02 3.82 6.63
C PHE A 75 25.04 4.77 5.44
N ALA A 76 26.15 4.77 4.70
CA ALA A 76 26.29 5.45 3.43
C ALA A 76 26.32 4.47 2.24
N GLY A 77 26.02 5.02 1.06
CA GLY A 77 25.86 4.25 -0.16
C GLY A 77 24.53 3.50 -0.23
N ASP A 78 24.39 2.69 -1.28
CA ASP A 78 23.24 1.81 -1.51
C ASP A 78 23.72 0.43 -1.96
N ARG A 79 22.90 -0.59 -1.75
CA ARG A 79 23.12 -1.94 -2.27
C ARG A 79 22.03 -2.34 -3.27
N ALA A 80 21.38 -1.37 -3.91
CA ALA A 80 20.34 -1.63 -4.91
C ALA A 80 20.92 -2.39 -6.11
N HIS A 81 22.14 -2.05 -6.53
CA HIS A 81 22.85 -2.80 -7.57
C HIS A 81 23.09 -4.27 -7.19
N GLU A 82 23.38 -4.57 -5.93
CA GLU A 82 23.56 -5.95 -5.48
C GLU A 82 22.25 -6.72 -5.43
N PHE A 83 21.13 -6.05 -5.11
CA PHE A 83 19.81 -6.62 -5.28
C PHE A 83 19.54 -6.96 -6.75
N GLU A 84 19.88 -6.08 -7.69
CA GLU A 84 19.81 -6.40 -9.12
C GLU A 84 20.69 -7.60 -9.50
N LEU A 85 21.92 -7.70 -8.96
CA LEU A 85 22.84 -8.81 -9.23
C LEU A 85 22.34 -10.14 -8.65
N ARG A 86 21.80 -10.14 -7.43
CA ARG A 86 21.15 -11.33 -6.84
C ARG A 86 19.95 -11.77 -7.65
N LEU A 87 19.09 -10.82 -8.04
CA LEU A 87 18.00 -11.10 -8.97
C LEU A 87 18.54 -11.57 -10.33
N ALA A 88 19.72 -11.10 -10.74
CA ALA A 88 20.50 -11.56 -11.90
C ALA A 88 21.11 -12.98 -11.73
N GLY A 89 20.93 -13.64 -10.59
CA GLY A 89 21.44 -14.98 -10.29
C GLY A 89 22.90 -15.02 -9.81
N ALA A 90 23.51 -13.86 -9.53
CA ALA A 90 24.84 -13.82 -8.95
C ALA A 90 24.80 -14.39 -7.52
N SER A 91 25.70 -15.32 -7.25
CA SER A 91 25.92 -15.85 -5.92
C SER A 91 26.48 -14.78 -4.99
N TYR A 92 26.28 -14.97 -3.68
CA TYR A 92 26.83 -14.06 -2.68
C TYR A 92 28.37 -13.95 -2.79
N GLU A 93 29.05 -15.05 -3.14
CA GLU A 93 30.50 -15.05 -3.37
C GLU A 93 30.91 -14.19 -4.57
N GLU A 94 30.16 -14.22 -5.66
CA GLU A 94 30.44 -13.41 -6.86
C GLU A 94 30.26 -11.92 -6.57
N ILE A 95 29.20 -11.57 -5.83
CA ILE A 95 28.94 -10.19 -5.41
C ILE A 95 30.05 -9.69 -4.48
N ALA A 96 30.45 -10.51 -3.51
CA ALA A 96 31.56 -10.18 -2.61
C ALA A 96 32.90 -10.04 -3.36
N ARG A 97 33.18 -10.91 -4.34
CA ARG A 97 34.39 -10.82 -5.18
C ARG A 97 34.40 -9.58 -6.08
N ALA A 98 33.23 -9.08 -6.48
CA ALA A 98 33.09 -7.83 -7.23
C ALA A 98 33.17 -6.56 -6.36
N GLY A 99 33.46 -6.71 -5.06
CA GLY A 99 33.54 -5.59 -4.12
C GLY A 99 32.19 -5.16 -3.52
N GLY A 100 31.13 -5.95 -3.73
CA GLY A 100 29.84 -5.80 -3.06
C GLY A 100 29.82 -6.42 -1.66
N GLY A 101 28.63 -6.57 -1.09
CA GLY A 101 28.46 -7.12 0.26
C GLY A 101 28.57 -6.05 1.34
N ILE A 102 28.71 -6.49 2.59
CA ILE A 102 28.93 -5.57 3.71
C ILE A 102 30.18 -4.68 3.54
N VAL A 103 31.16 -5.13 2.76
CA VAL A 103 32.40 -4.39 2.48
C VAL A 103 32.14 -3.12 1.64
N SER A 104 31.16 -3.14 0.73
CA SER A 104 30.80 -1.98 -0.09
C SER A 104 30.21 -0.87 0.79
N THR A 105 29.22 -1.23 1.61
CA THR A 105 28.61 -0.34 2.60
C THR A 105 29.63 0.14 3.62
N MET A 106 30.52 -0.73 4.09
CA MET A 106 31.60 -0.35 5.00
C MET A 106 32.49 0.71 4.38
N THR A 107 32.94 0.50 3.14
CA THR A 107 33.82 1.45 2.45
C THR A 107 33.16 2.83 2.30
N ALA A 108 31.89 2.86 1.88
CA ALA A 108 31.13 4.11 1.75
C ALA A 108 30.92 4.79 3.11
N THR A 109 30.58 4.01 4.15
CA THR A 109 30.33 4.52 5.51
C THR A 109 31.60 5.05 6.18
N ARG A 110 32.75 4.40 5.96
CA ARG A 110 34.06 4.91 6.39
C ARG A 110 34.42 6.22 5.69
N ALA A 111 34.12 6.34 4.39
CA ALA A 111 34.41 7.55 3.61
C ALA A 111 33.51 8.75 3.96
N ALA A 112 32.27 8.51 4.36
CA ALA A 112 31.32 9.55 4.74
C ALA A 112 31.73 10.26 6.04
N SER A 113 31.43 11.56 6.13
CA SER A 113 31.54 12.30 7.38
C SER A 113 30.39 11.93 8.34
N GLU A 114 30.51 12.33 9.61
CA GLU A 114 29.43 12.16 10.59
C GLU A 114 28.14 12.88 10.15
N ASP A 115 28.25 14.10 9.63
CA ASP A 115 27.12 14.90 9.14
C ASP A 115 26.47 14.26 7.90
N ASP A 116 27.25 13.72 6.97
CA ASP A 116 26.72 13.01 5.80
C ASP A 116 25.89 11.79 6.22
N LEU A 117 26.35 11.06 7.25
CA LEU A 117 25.66 9.89 7.79
C LEU A 117 24.34 10.29 8.47
N VAL A 118 24.32 11.40 9.21
CA VAL A 118 23.10 11.96 9.80
C VAL A 118 22.11 12.34 8.69
N LEU A 119 22.55 13.11 7.70
CA LEU A 119 21.71 13.56 6.58
C LEU A 119 21.14 12.39 5.79
N ALA A 120 21.92 11.34 5.56
CA ALA A 120 21.47 10.15 4.86
C ALA A 120 20.46 9.31 5.66
N ALA A 121 20.53 9.31 6.99
CA ALA A 121 19.63 8.56 7.85
C ALA A 121 18.28 9.26 8.10
N LEU A 122 18.23 10.60 8.06
CA LEU A 122 17.03 11.39 8.36
C LEU A 122 15.79 10.98 7.54
N PRO A 123 15.84 10.81 6.19
CA PRO A 123 14.65 10.42 5.43
C PRO A 123 14.08 9.05 5.84
N ARG A 124 14.94 8.11 6.23
CA ARG A 124 14.53 6.78 6.70
C ARG A 124 13.87 6.87 8.08
N LEU A 125 14.44 7.69 8.96
CA LEU A 125 13.89 7.96 10.29
C LEU A 125 12.54 8.69 10.20
N ASP A 126 12.41 9.65 9.29
CA ASP A 126 11.16 10.40 9.07
C ASP A 126 10.03 9.49 8.62
N ALA A 127 10.32 8.49 7.78
CA ALA A 127 9.34 7.48 7.38
C ALA A 127 8.86 6.63 8.58
N LEU A 128 9.76 6.25 9.49
CA LEU A 128 9.39 5.52 10.71
C LEU A 128 8.52 6.39 11.64
N ILE A 129 8.91 7.65 11.86
CA ILE A 129 8.17 8.59 12.72
C ILE A 129 6.76 8.85 12.17
N ALA A 130 6.62 8.98 10.85
CA ALA A 130 5.32 9.17 10.19
C ALA A 130 4.35 8.00 10.43
N GLU A 131 4.86 6.81 10.72
CA GLU A 131 4.08 5.63 11.12
C GLU A 131 3.98 5.45 12.64
N GLY A 132 4.23 6.50 13.43
CA GLY A 132 4.01 6.51 14.87
C GLY A 132 5.17 5.96 15.70
N VAL A 133 6.37 5.80 15.12
CA VAL A 133 7.58 5.44 15.88
C VAL A 133 8.01 6.61 16.76
N THR A 134 8.16 6.32 18.04
CA THR A 134 8.63 7.27 19.06
C THR A 134 9.98 6.87 19.66
N THR A 135 10.37 5.60 19.47
CA THR A 135 11.64 5.05 19.94
C THR A 135 12.23 4.16 18.86
N VAL A 136 13.52 4.32 18.55
CA VAL A 136 14.22 3.48 17.58
C VAL A 136 15.56 3.02 18.13
N GLU A 137 15.87 1.76 17.93
CA GLU A 137 17.25 1.28 18.08
C GLU A 137 18.00 1.42 16.76
N ILE A 138 19.20 2.00 16.83
CA ILE A 138 20.12 2.13 15.71
C ILE A 138 21.41 1.40 16.06
N LYS A 139 21.66 0.30 15.35
CA LYS A 139 22.90 -0.46 15.43
C LYS A 139 23.97 0.16 14.55
N SER A 140 25.20 0.13 15.04
CA SER A 140 26.39 0.38 14.23
C SER A 140 26.76 -0.89 13.43
N GLY A 141 28.02 -1.09 13.04
CA GLY A 141 28.44 -2.34 12.37
C GLY A 141 28.73 -2.22 10.88
N TYR A 142 28.68 -1.01 10.31
CA TYR A 142 29.28 -0.70 9.00
C TYR A 142 30.61 0.08 9.12
N GLY A 143 31.07 0.38 10.33
CA GLY A 143 32.38 1.01 10.55
C GLY A 143 33.50 -0.03 10.60
N LEU A 144 33.33 -1.12 11.35
CA LEU A 144 34.27 -2.23 11.55
C LEU A 144 35.71 -1.82 11.94
N SER A 145 35.87 -0.59 12.43
CA SER A 145 37.11 0.01 12.94
C SER A 145 36.74 0.82 14.19
N LEU A 146 37.71 1.11 15.06
CA LEU A 146 37.42 1.86 16.29
C LEU A 146 36.81 3.24 15.97
N ASP A 147 37.48 4.02 15.12
CA ASP A 147 37.08 5.39 14.85
C ASP A 147 35.76 5.48 14.07
N ASP A 148 35.54 4.57 13.11
CA ASP A 148 34.33 4.57 12.30
C ASP A 148 33.11 4.02 13.06
N GLU A 149 33.27 3.04 13.94
CA GLU A 149 32.17 2.60 14.82
C GLU A 149 31.76 3.71 15.79
N LEU A 150 32.73 4.44 16.37
CA LEU A 150 32.45 5.61 17.19
C LEU A 150 31.73 6.70 16.38
N LYS A 151 32.12 6.93 15.12
CA LYS A 151 31.47 7.88 14.20
C LYS A 151 30.02 7.49 13.91
N CYS A 152 29.75 6.22 13.59
CA CYS A 152 28.38 5.74 13.36
C CYS A 152 27.49 5.91 14.60
N LEU A 153 28.01 5.59 15.79
CA LEU A 153 27.26 5.74 17.04
C LEU A 153 26.98 7.21 17.39
N ARG A 154 27.92 8.12 17.11
CA ARG A 154 27.68 9.57 17.28
C ARG A 154 26.64 10.08 16.29
N ALA A 155 26.73 9.71 15.02
CA ALA A 155 25.72 10.03 14.01
C ALA A 155 24.33 9.52 14.41
N ALA A 156 24.23 8.28 14.91
CA ALA A 156 22.98 7.73 15.41
C ALA A 156 22.38 8.56 16.56
N ARG A 157 23.20 8.90 17.58
CA ARG A 157 22.73 9.74 18.70
C ARG A 157 22.37 11.16 18.26
N ALA A 158 23.05 11.71 17.26
CA ALA A 158 22.77 13.04 16.74
C ALA A 158 21.37 13.16 16.14
N LEU A 159 20.78 12.07 15.62
CA LEU A 159 19.43 12.09 15.04
C LEU A 159 18.35 12.56 16.04
N ALA A 160 18.49 12.23 17.33
CA ALA A 160 17.58 12.69 18.38
C ALA A 160 17.61 14.22 18.61
N ALA A 161 18.65 14.92 18.12
CA ALA A 161 18.68 16.38 18.12
C ALA A 161 17.90 17.00 16.95
N TYR A 162 17.68 16.24 15.87
CA TYR A 162 16.99 16.70 14.67
C TYR A 162 15.51 16.31 14.63
N ARG A 163 15.12 15.24 15.34
CA ARG A 163 13.76 14.74 15.40
C ARG A 163 13.38 14.40 16.84
N SER A 164 12.12 14.63 17.17
CA SER A 164 11.55 14.28 18.48
C SER A 164 11.29 12.77 18.56
N VAL A 165 12.38 12.01 18.74
CA VAL A 165 12.37 10.55 18.82
C VAL A 165 13.47 10.11 19.79
N ASP A 166 13.18 9.09 20.60
CA ASP A 166 14.19 8.50 21.46
C ASP A 166 15.05 7.51 20.68
N VAL A 167 16.36 7.76 20.64
CA VAL A 167 17.31 6.86 19.97
C VAL A 167 18.07 6.03 21.00
N ARG A 168 18.04 4.71 20.82
CA ARG A 168 18.92 3.74 21.49
C ARG A 168 20.00 3.31 20.53
N THR A 169 21.22 3.19 21.02
CA THR A 169 22.35 2.81 20.17
C THR A 169 23.00 1.53 20.65
N THR A 170 23.32 0.66 19.70
CA THR A 170 23.91 -0.64 20.00
C THR A 170 25.18 -0.81 19.17
N LEU A 171 26.28 -1.14 19.84
CA LEU A 171 27.55 -1.42 19.18
C LEU A 171 27.48 -2.81 18.56
N LEU A 172 27.49 -2.90 17.24
CA LEU A 172 27.63 -4.14 16.48
C LEU A 172 29.02 -4.20 15.84
N GLY A 173 30.07 -4.04 16.64
CA GLY A 173 31.46 -4.07 16.14
C GLY A 173 31.82 -5.44 15.54
N ALA A 174 31.23 -6.52 16.06
CA ALA A 174 31.35 -7.87 15.50
C ALA A 174 30.19 -8.19 14.53
N HIS A 175 29.97 -7.33 13.54
CA HIS A 175 29.00 -7.56 12.45
C HIS A 175 29.58 -8.48 11.36
N ALA A 176 30.80 -8.18 10.93
CA ALA A 176 31.55 -8.92 9.92
C ALA A 176 33.05 -8.75 10.13
N LEU A 177 33.84 -9.63 9.51
CA LEU A 177 35.30 -9.55 9.54
C LEU A 177 35.79 -8.54 8.49
N PRO A 178 36.38 -7.39 8.88
CA PRO A 178 36.87 -6.43 7.91
C PRO A 178 38.11 -6.96 7.16
N PRO A 179 38.38 -6.46 5.92
CA PRO A 179 39.44 -6.99 5.05
C PRO A 179 40.84 -7.02 5.69
N GLU A 180 41.17 -6.02 6.52
CA GLU A 180 42.44 -5.91 7.25
C GLU A 180 42.70 -7.06 8.25
N PHE A 181 41.66 -7.79 8.67
CA PHE A 181 41.77 -8.96 9.56
C PHE A 181 41.48 -10.29 8.85
N LYS A 182 41.50 -10.33 7.52
CA LYS A 182 41.30 -11.56 6.75
C LYS A 182 42.30 -12.64 7.22
N GLY A 183 41.78 -13.79 7.67
CA GLY A 183 42.58 -14.90 8.21
C GLY A 183 42.99 -14.75 9.68
N ASN A 184 42.59 -13.66 10.35
CA ASN A 184 42.84 -13.42 11.78
C ASN A 184 41.56 -12.91 12.51
N PRO A 185 40.46 -13.68 12.52
CA PRO A 185 39.24 -13.27 13.19
C PRO A 185 39.41 -13.09 14.71
N ASP A 186 40.28 -13.86 15.36
CA ASP A 186 40.54 -13.72 16.79
C ASP A 186 41.27 -12.43 17.16
N GLY A 187 42.15 -11.94 16.26
CA GLY A 187 42.76 -10.62 16.38
C GLY A 187 41.74 -9.49 16.26
N TYR A 188 40.74 -9.63 15.38
CA TYR A 188 39.65 -8.66 15.27
C TYR A 188 38.77 -8.67 16.52
N ILE A 189 38.41 -9.85 17.02
CA ILE A 189 37.68 -9.97 18.29
C ILE A 189 38.47 -9.38 19.46
N ASP A 190 39.80 -9.51 19.47
CA ASP A 190 40.65 -8.82 20.43
C ASP A 190 40.57 -7.30 20.32
N LEU A 191 40.52 -6.74 19.11
CA LEU A 191 40.31 -5.30 18.88
C LEU A 191 38.93 -4.87 19.42
N VAL A 192 37.87 -5.60 19.09
CA VAL A 192 36.51 -5.34 19.59
C VAL A 192 36.46 -5.35 21.13
N CYS A 193 37.00 -6.41 21.74
CA CYS A 193 36.93 -6.62 23.19
C CYS A 193 37.84 -5.67 23.98
N LYS A 194 39.06 -5.42 23.51
CA LYS A 194 40.10 -4.70 24.27
C LYS A 194 40.14 -3.20 23.97
N GLN A 195 39.56 -2.76 22.85
CA GLN A 195 39.61 -1.35 22.42
C GLN A 195 38.23 -0.77 22.13
N MET A 196 37.43 -1.38 21.24
CA MET A 196 36.14 -0.79 20.84
C MET A 196 35.13 -0.71 21.99
N ILE A 197 34.87 -1.84 22.68
CA ILE A 197 33.93 -1.88 23.81
C ILE A 197 34.33 -0.91 24.92
N PRO A 198 35.60 -0.89 25.39
CA PRO A 198 36.07 0.12 26.34
C PRO A 198 35.81 1.56 25.87
N ALA A 199 36.21 1.91 24.65
CA ALA A 199 36.07 3.27 24.15
C ALA A 199 34.60 3.72 24.03
N VAL A 200 33.72 2.83 23.54
CA VAL A 200 32.29 3.08 23.43
C VAL A 200 31.64 3.23 24.81
N ALA A 201 32.02 2.39 25.78
CA ALA A 201 31.53 2.49 27.15
C ALA A 201 32.01 3.78 27.84
N ASP A 202 33.29 4.11 27.73
CA ASP A 202 33.90 5.30 28.34
C ASP A 202 33.29 6.59 27.73
N ALA A 203 33.00 6.59 26.42
CA ALA A 203 32.32 7.68 25.73
C ALA A 203 30.78 7.67 25.89
N LYS A 204 30.20 6.64 26.50
CA LYS A 204 28.75 6.42 26.65
C LYS A 204 27.98 6.47 25.33
N LEU A 205 28.56 5.89 24.28
CA LEU A 205 28.00 5.95 22.93
C LEU A 205 27.06 4.80 22.58
N ALA A 206 27.05 3.71 23.33
CA ALA A 206 26.11 2.59 23.15
C ALA A 206 25.46 2.16 24.47
N ASP A 207 24.20 1.72 24.38
CA ASP A 207 23.40 1.18 25.47
C ASP A 207 23.53 -0.36 25.56
N ALA A 208 23.82 -1.01 24.43
CA ALA A 208 24.07 -2.45 24.34
C ALA A 208 25.21 -2.79 23.36
N VAL A 209 25.66 -4.05 23.41
CA VAL A 209 26.59 -4.67 22.46
C VAL A 209 25.89 -5.85 21.82
N ASP A 210 26.08 -5.98 20.51
CA ASP A 210 25.55 -7.04 19.68
C ASP A 210 26.67 -7.74 18.90
N VAL A 211 26.41 -8.97 18.48
CA VAL A 211 27.32 -9.81 17.70
C VAL A 211 26.51 -10.58 16.65
N PHE A 212 27.03 -10.61 15.42
CA PHE A 212 26.53 -11.49 14.37
C PHE A 212 27.13 -12.90 14.52
N CYS A 213 26.44 -13.75 15.29
CA CYS A 213 26.89 -15.10 15.61
C CYS A 213 26.38 -16.10 14.56
N GLU A 214 27.07 -16.14 13.43
CA GLU A 214 26.68 -16.94 12.26
C GLU A 214 27.91 -17.60 11.62
N GLY A 215 27.74 -18.66 10.82
CA GLY A 215 28.86 -19.42 10.23
C GLY A 215 29.73 -18.56 9.30
N ILE A 216 29.14 -17.51 8.73
CA ILE A 216 29.82 -16.49 7.92
C ILE A 216 30.27 -15.26 8.74
N GLY A 217 29.89 -15.19 10.01
CA GLY A 217 30.20 -14.12 10.96
C GLY A 217 31.20 -14.59 12.00
N PHE A 218 30.76 -14.68 13.26
CA PHE A 218 31.58 -15.08 14.40
C PHE A 218 31.08 -16.34 15.10
N THR A 219 32.02 -17.13 15.62
CA THR A 219 31.72 -18.39 16.33
C THR A 219 31.18 -18.15 17.74
N PRO A 220 30.46 -19.10 18.35
CA PRO A 220 30.00 -18.98 19.74
C PRO A 220 31.13 -18.69 20.75
N ALA A 221 32.33 -19.24 20.54
CA ALA A 221 33.48 -18.98 21.40
C ALA A 221 33.99 -17.53 21.30
N GLN A 222 33.94 -16.95 20.10
CA GLN A 222 34.27 -15.55 19.86
C GLN A 222 33.19 -14.63 20.42
N THR A 223 31.92 -14.95 20.16
CA THR A 223 30.76 -14.24 20.72
C THR A 223 30.82 -14.18 22.25
N ARG A 224 31.15 -15.29 22.92
CA ARG A 224 31.33 -15.33 24.37
C ARG A 224 32.38 -14.32 24.88
N ARG A 225 33.53 -14.20 24.20
CA ARG A 225 34.57 -13.22 24.57
C ARG A 225 34.06 -11.78 24.49
N VAL A 226 33.26 -11.47 23.46
CA VAL A 226 32.64 -10.14 23.29
C VAL A 226 31.62 -9.89 24.40
N PHE A 227 30.77 -10.86 24.71
CA PHE A 227 29.78 -10.75 25.79
C PHE A 227 30.45 -10.57 27.16
N GLU A 228 31.51 -11.31 27.47
CA GLU A 228 32.29 -11.12 28.69
C GLU A 228 32.91 -9.72 28.77
N ALA A 229 33.40 -9.17 27.64
CA ALA A 229 33.93 -7.82 27.59
C ALA A 229 32.86 -6.75 27.80
N ALA A 230 31.70 -6.90 27.16
CA ALA A 230 30.54 -6.03 27.34
C ALA A 230 30.03 -6.05 28.79
N HIS A 231 29.90 -7.25 29.37
CA HIS A 231 29.47 -7.46 30.75
C HIS A 231 30.43 -6.80 31.75
N ARG A 232 31.75 -6.92 31.56
CA ARG A 232 32.76 -6.23 32.41
C ARG A 232 32.64 -4.71 32.36
N ARG A 233 32.07 -4.15 31.29
CA ARG A 233 31.81 -2.70 31.14
C ARG A 233 30.37 -2.30 31.48
N GLY A 234 29.53 -3.24 31.91
CA GLY A 234 28.15 -2.98 32.28
C GLY A 234 27.21 -2.71 31.11
N LEU A 235 27.63 -3.01 29.87
CA LEU A 235 26.78 -2.88 28.69
C LEU A 235 25.81 -4.06 28.59
N LYS A 236 24.59 -3.80 28.12
CA LYS A 236 23.60 -4.85 27.84
C LYS A 236 24.01 -5.66 26.62
N ILE A 237 23.45 -6.86 26.48
CA ILE A 237 23.80 -7.80 25.43
C ILE A 237 22.59 -8.03 24.53
N LYS A 238 22.83 -8.09 23.23
CA LYS A 238 21.91 -8.55 22.18
C LYS A 238 22.68 -9.48 21.24
N ILE A 239 21.98 -10.20 20.38
CA ILE A 239 22.62 -11.08 19.40
C ILE A 239 21.80 -11.13 18.11
N HIS A 240 22.47 -11.13 16.97
CA HIS A 240 21.91 -11.68 15.74
C HIS A 240 22.34 -13.14 15.68
N ALA A 241 21.37 -14.05 15.66
CA ALA A 241 21.67 -15.47 15.74
C ALA A 241 20.63 -16.30 15.00
N GLU A 242 21.06 -17.49 14.58
CA GLU A 242 20.21 -18.47 13.92
C GLU A 242 19.48 -17.95 12.66
N GLN A 243 20.05 -16.97 11.96
CA GLN A 243 19.48 -16.48 10.71
C GLN A 243 19.65 -17.49 9.57
N LEU A 244 20.86 -18.06 9.44
CA LEU A 244 21.23 -18.95 8.34
C LEU A 244 21.56 -20.37 8.83
N SER A 245 22.02 -20.50 10.08
CA SER A 245 22.35 -21.81 10.66
C SER A 245 22.21 -21.83 12.18
N ASN A 246 21.94 -23.02 12.74
CA ASN A 246 21.89 -23.17 14.18
C ASN A 246 23.30 -23.40 14.76
N GLN A 247 23.80 -22.41 15.50
CA GLN A 247 25.06 -22.51 16.27
C GLN A 247 24.86 -22.41 17.79
N ASN A 248 23.61 -22.45 18.26
CA ASN A 248 23.23 -22.24 19.66
C ASN A 248 23.65 -20.86 20.20
N GLY A 249 23.67 -19.84 19.34
CA GLY A 249 23.88 -18.43 19.68
C GLY A 249 22.76 -17.88 20.56
N ALA A 250 21.49 -18.17 20.28
CA ALA A 250 20.38 -17.78 21.17
C ALA A 250 20.52 -18.38 22.58
N ALA A 251 20.91 -19.66 22.69
CA ALA A 251 21.17 -20.31 23.97
C ALA A 251 22.37 -19.66 24.70
N LEU A 252 23.45 -19.35 23.98
CA LEU A 252 24.58 -18.60 24.52
C LEU A 252 24.15 -17.21 25.02
N ALA A 253 23.33 -16.49 24.28
CA ALA A 253 22.83 -15.17 24.68
C ALA A 253 21.97 -15.25 25.95
N ALA A 254 21.18 -16.32 26.10
CA ALA A 254 20.42 -16.59 27.32
C ALA A 254 21.31 -16.78 28.56
N GLU A 255 22.49 -17.40 28.45
CA GLU A 255 23.46 -17.51 29.56
C GLU A 255 23.93 -16.15 30.10
N PHE A 256 23.87 -15.11 29.26
CA PHE A 256 24.27 -13.74 29.59
C PHE A 256 23.09 -12.81 29.85
N TRP A 257 21.87 -13.34 29.98
CA TRP A 257 20.64 -12.54 30.14
C TRP A 257 20.51 -11.44 29.07
N ALA A 258 20.79 -11.80 27.81
CA ALA A 258 20.64 -10.89 26.69
C ALA A 258 19.22 -10.32 26.62
N LEU A 259 19.10 -9.06 26.19
CA LEU A 259 17.81 -8.41 26.02
C LEU A 259 17.00 -9.04 24.88
N SER A 260 17.67 -9.35 23.77
CA SER A 260 17.04 -10.02 22.63
C SER A 260 18.02 -10.90 21.85
N ALA A 261 17.44 -11.87 21.15
CA ALA A 261 18.04 -12.59 20.05
C ALA A 261 17.20 -12.33 18.79
N ASP A 262 17.87 -11.97 17.70
CA ASP A 262 17.24 -11.39 16.52
C ASP A 262 17.43 -12.34 15.31
N HIS A 263 16.45 -12.39 14.39
CA HIS A 263 16.31 -13.35 13.26
C HIS A 263 15.62 -14.69 13.62
N LEU A 264 16.37 -15.68 14.09
CA LEU A 264 15.89 -16.95 14.67
C LEU A 264 15.21 -17.97 13.74
N GLU A 265 15.38 -17.88 12.42
CA GLU A 265 14.81 -18.84 11.46
C GLU A 265 15.26 -20.30 11.70
N HIS A 266 16.49 -20.49 12.19
CA HIS A 266 17.08 -21.80 12.48
C HIS A 266 17.06 -22.20 13.95
N LEU A 267 16.39 -21.44 14.81
CA LEU A 267 16.28 -21.73 16.24
C LEU A 267 15.66 -23.10 16.50
N ASP A 268 16.23 -23.85 17.45
CA ASP A 268 15.73 -25.15 17.91
C ASP A 268 15.05 -25.08 19.29
N ASP A 269 14.45 -26.19 19.70
CA ASP A 269 13.69 -26.28 20.95
C ASP A 269 14.56 -25.97 22.18
N ALA A 270 15.82 -26.39 22.19
CA ALA A 270 16.74 -26.10 23.30
C ALA A 270 17.04 -24.59 23.41
N GLY A 271 17.21 -23.90 22.27
CA GLY A 271 17.32 -22.45 22.23
C GLY A 271 16.04 -21.76 22.70
N VAL A 272 14.86 -22.22 22.29
CA VAL A 272 13.56 -21.70 22.76
C VAL A 272 13.44 -21.83 24.28
N GLU A 273 13.76 -23.00 24.85
CA GLU A 273 13.72 -23.24 26.30
C GLU A 273 14.70 -22.32 27.05
N ALA A 274 15.92 -22.15 26.53
CA ALA A 274 16.92 -21.27 27.12
C ALA A 274 16.46 -19.79 27.11
N MET A 275 15.92 -19.32 25.98
CA MET A 275 15.38 -17.96 25.87
C MET A 275 14.22 -17.73 26.84
N ALA A 276 13.29 -18.69 26.94
CA ALA A 276 12.18 -18.61 27.87
C ALA A 276 12.66 -18.51 29.34
N ALA A 277 13.64 -19.33 29.71
CA ALA A 277 14.19 -19.35 31.06
C ALA A 277 14.94 -18.04 31.42
N ALA A 278 15.65 -17.44 30.45
CA ALA A 278 16.40 -16.20 30.67
C ALA A 278 15.54 -14.94 30.54
N GLY A 279 14.37 -15.03 29.89
CA GLY A 279 13.54 -13.89 29.53
C GLY A 279 14.06 -13.09 28.33
N THR A 280 14.89 -13.72 27.49
CA THR A 280 15.41 -13.13 26.25
C THR A 280 14.28 -12.98 25.23
N VAL A 281 14.15 -11.80 24.62
CA VAL A 281 13.10 -11.54 23.62
C VAL A 281 13.52 -12.08 22.25
N ALA A 282 12.59 -12.74 21.55
CA ALA A 282 12.76 -13.10 20.15
C ALA A 282 12.38 -11.90 19.25
N THR A 283 13.36 -11.22 18.65
CA THR A 283 13.08 -10.15 17.68
C THR A 283 13.00 -10.74 16.27
N LEU A 284 11.79 -10.81 15.74
CA LEU A 284 11.51 -11.40 14.44
C LEU A 284 11.56 -10.33 13.35
N LEU A 285 12.17 -10.67 12.21
CA LEU A 285 12.49 -9.71 11.16
C LEU A 285 11.85 -10.11 9.80
N PRO A 286 10.51 -9.95 9.64
CA PRO A 286 9.80 -10.34 8.42
C PRO A 286 10.35 -9.71 7.14
N GLY A 287 10.85 -8.47 7.22
CA GLY A 287 11.49 -7.77 6.13
C GLY A 287 12.72 -8.51 5.61
N ALA A 288 13.64 -8.84 6.53
CA ALA A 288 14.84 -9.61 6.24
C ALA A 288 14.49 -10.95 5.60
N PHE A 289 13.61 -11.72 6.25
CA PHE A 289 13.12 -13.01 5.74
C PHE A 289 12.60 -12.92 4.30
N TYR A 290 11.82 -11.89 3.98
CA TYR A 290 11.28 -11.67 2.63
C TYR A 290 12.37 -11.35 1.60
N PHE A 291 13.24 -10.39 1.90
CA PHE A 291 14.24 -9.88 0.94
C PHE A 291 15.42 -10.84 0.75
N THR A 292 15.75 -11.67 1.75
CA THR A 292 16.71 -12.77 1.61
C THR A 292 16.10 -14.00 0.94
N ARG A 293 14.77 -14.03 0.77
CA ARG A 293 14.01 -15.18 0.28
C ARG A 293 14.22 -16.42 1.17
N GLU A 294 14.31 -16.20 2.47
CA GLU A 294 14.36 -17.31 3.40
C GLU A 294 13.03 -18.08 3.34
N HIS A 295 13.12 -19.39 3.45
CA HIS A 295 11.96 -20.30 3.41
C HIS A 295 11.71 -20.94 4.76
N ARG A 296 12.74 -21.03 5.60
CA ARG A 296 12.64 -21.54 6.94
C ARG A 296 12.01 -20.50 7.85
N LEU A 297 10.80 -20.78 8.29
CA LEU A 297 10.12 -19.90 9.24
C LEU A 297 10.81 -19.97 10.61
N PRO A 298 10.93 -18.84 11.33
CA PRO A 298 11.24 -18.89 12.75
C PRO A 298 10.19 -19.74 13.48
N PRO A 299 10.54 -20.41 14.60
CA PRO A 299 9.67 -21.37 15.25
C PRO A 299 8.58 -20.69 16.11
N ILE A 300 7.69 -19.93 15.46
CA ILE A 300 6.66 -19.09 16.10
C ILE A 300 5.80 -19.88 17.10
N GLU A 301 5.34 -21.08 16.71
CA GLU A 301 4.51 -21.91 17.60
C GLU A 301 5.28 -22.39 18.83
N ALA A 302 6.57 -22.73 18.69
CA ALA A 302 7.38 -23.16 19.82
C ALA A 302 7.67 -21.98 20.77
N LEU A 303 8.02 -20.82 20.22
CA LEU A 303 8.19 -19.58 20.98
C LEU A 303 6.92 -19.21 21.77
N ARG A 304 5.76 -19.28 21.10
CA ARG A 304 4.45 -19.05 21.72
C ARG A 304 4.16 -20.06 22.83
N ALA A 305 4.36 -21.36 22.58
CA ALA A 305 4.10 -22.42 23.55
C ALA A 305 5.00 -22.31 24.79
N ALA A 306 6.25 -21.88 24.62
CA ALA A 306 7.20 -21.65 25.70
C ALA A 306 7.01 -20.30 26.42
N GLY A 307 6.14 -19.41 25.91
CA GLY A 307 5.92 -18.09 26.47
C GLY A 307 7.09 -17.12 26.25
N VAL A 308 7.91 -17.34 25.21
CA VAL A 308 9.00 -16.42 24.83
C VAL A 308 8.38 -15.13 24.27
N PRO A 309 8.72 -13.95 24.80
CA PRO A 309 8.24 -12.70 24.24
C PRO A 309 8.74 -12.50 22.80
N MET A 310 7.87 -12.05 21.91
CA MET A 310 8.19 -11.83 20.49
C MET A 310 8.06 -10.35 20.12
N ALA A 311 9.15 -9.74 19.68
CA ALA A 311 9.19 -8.38 19.15
C ALA A 311 9.25 -8.40 17.61
N LEU A 312 8.84 -7.30 16.98
CA LEU A 312 8.91 -7.09 15.53
C LEU A 312 9.73 -5.85 15.22
N ALA A 313 10.51 -5.89 14.15
CA ALA A 313 11.32 -4.75 13.71
C ALA A 313 11.51 -4.72 12.19
N THR A 314 11.87 -3.55 11.66
CA THR A 314 12.07 -3.37 10.22
C THR A 314 13.35 -4.01 9.70
N ASP A 315 14.35 -4.16 10.57
CA ASP A 315 15.72 -4.45 10.18
C ASP A 315 16.24 -3.45 9.12
N CYS A 316 15.86 -2.17 9.21
CA CYS A 316 16.18 -1.20 8.16
C CYS A 316 17.70 -1.14 7.90
N ASN A 317 18.13 -1.72 6.77
CA ASN A 317 19.53 -1.84 6.37
C ASN A 317 19.64 -1.99 4.84
N PRO A 318 20.79 -1.65 4.22
CA PRO A 318 20.91 -1.65 2.76
C PRO A 318 20.90 -3.05 2.14
N GLY A 319 21.26 -4.09 2.88
CA GLY A 319 21.55 -5.42 2.34
C GLY A 319 20.37 -6.39 2.36
N THR A 320 19.75 -6.54 3.53
CA THR A 320 18.75 -7.59 3.79
C THR A 320 17.35 -7.04 4.02
N SER A 321 17.16 -5.77 4.41
CA SER A 321 15.81 -5.20 4.54
C SER A 321 15.83 -3.66 4.41
N PRO A 322 15.67 -3.09 3.21
CA PRO A 322 15.61 -1.63 3.04
C PRO A 322 14.27 -1.01 3.49
N LEU A 323 13.49 -1.70 4.33
CA LEU A 323 12.16 -1.28 4.77
C LEU A 323 12.20 -0.20 5.85
N THR A 324 11.23 0.71 5.81
CA THR A 324 11.07 1.79 6.80
C THR A 324 9.60 1.93 7.24
N SER A 325 8.87 0.81 7.35
CA SER A 325 7.44 0.79 7.68
C SER A 325 7.12 -0.30 8.71
N PRO A 326 6.96 0.05 10.00
CA PRO A 326 6.50 -0.88 11.03
C PRO A 326 5.09 -1.42 10.78
N LEU A 327 4.21 -0.64 10.13
CA LEU A 327 2.87 -1.12 9.77
C LEU A 327 2.95 -2.25 8.73
N LEU A 328 3.85 -2.13 7.74
CA LEU A 328 4.12 -3.19 6.79
C LEU A 328 4.77 -4.41 7.46
N VAL A 329 5.69 -4.21 8.40
CA VAL A 329 6.30 -5.31 9.18
C VAL A 329 5.23 -6.09 9.95
N MET A 330 4.29 -5.42 10.62
CA MET A 330 3.16 -6.09 11.28
C MET A 330 2.31 -6.90 10.30
N ASN A 331 2.05 -6.37 9.10
CA ASN A 331 1.34 -7.11 8.05
C ASN A 331 2.11 -8.35 7.59
N MET A 332 3.42 -8.21 7.36
CA MET A 332 4.28 -9.31 6.94
C MET A 332 4.38 -10.38 8.02
N ALA A 333 4.48 -10.00 9.30
CA ALA A 333 4.43 -10.94 10.41
C ALA A 333 3.11 -11.73 10.44
N ALA A 334 1.99 -11.06 10.24
CA ALA A 334 0.69 -11.72 10.19
C ALA A 334 0.54 -12.67 8.98
N THR A 335 1.05 -12.27 7.81
CA THR A 335 0.86 -13.00 6.55
C THR A 335 1.89 -14.10 6.34
N LEU A 336 3.17 -13.85 6.65
CA LEU A 336 4.27 -14.79 6.49
C LEU A 336 4.43 -15.69 7.71
N PHE A 337 4.39 -15.11 8.91
CA PHE A 337 4.69 -15.83 10.16
C PHE A 337 3.44 -16.27 10.93
N ARG A 338 2.23 -15.95 10.45
CA ARG A 338 0.94 -16.30 11.07
C ARG A 338 0.78 -15.76 12.49
N MET A 339 1.43 -14.64 12.79
CA MET A 339 1.20 -13.92 14.04
C MET A 339 -0.20 -13.28 14.04
N THR A 340 -0.83 -13.25 15.20
CA THR A 340 -2.11 -12.58 15.42
C THR A 340 -1.95 -11.06 15.45
N VAL A 341 -3.06 -10.33 15.27
CA VAL A 341 -3.05 -8.85 15.40
C VAL A 341 -2.50 -8.40 16.75
N GLU A 342 -2.86 -9.11 17.81
CA GLU A 342 -2.40 -8.79 19.17
C GLU A 342 -0.88 -8.95 19.29
N GLU A 343 -0.35 -10.09 18.83
CA GLU A 343 1.09 -10.34 18.81
C GLU A 343 1.84 -9.31 17.97
N CYS A 344 1.28 -8.91 16.82
CA CYS A 344 1.90 -7.89 15.97
C CYS A 344 1.99 -6.53 16.68
N ILE A 345 0.90 -6.05 17.29
CA ILE A 345 0.88 -4.74 17.97
C ILE A 345 1.73 -4.79 19.24
N ALA A 346 1.65 -5.85 20.03
CA ALA A 346 2.52 -6.05 21.19
C ALA A 346 3.99 -6.11 20.77
N GLY A 347 4.27 -6.73 19.62
CA GLY A 347 5.60 -6.89 19.05
C GLY A 347 6.32 -5.58 18.73
N VAL A 348 5.58 -4.54 18.34
CA VAL A 348 6.12 -3.18 18.06
C VAL A 348 5.88 -2.19 19.22
N THR A 349 5.40 -2.64 20.38
CA THR A 349 5.17 -1.80 21.56
C THR A 349 5.78 -2.43 22.81
N ARG A 350 5.02 -3.26 23.54
CA ARG A 350 5.41 -3.87 24.82
C ARG A 350 6.65 -4.75 24.68
N GLU A 351 6.66 -5.64 23.70
CA GLU A 351 7.77 -6.59 23.53
C GLU A 351 8.98 -5.92 22.85
N ALA A 352 8.77 -4.93 21.98
CA ALA A 352 9.85 -4.06 21.51
C ALA A 352 10.50 -3.28 22.66
N ALA A 353 9.71 -2.72 23.59
CA ALA A 353 10.26 -2.08 24.80
C ALA A 353 11.05 -3.09 25.65
N ARG A 354 10.58 -4.33 25.77
CA ARG A 354 11.28 -5.40 26.48
C ARG A 354 12.61 -5.76 25.79
N ALA A 355 12.63 -5.86 24.46
CA ALA A 355 13.82 -6.13 23.65
C ALA A 355 14.90 -5.04 23.78
N LEU A 356 14.54 -3.84 24.22
CA LEU A 356 15.47 -2.74 24.52
C LEU A 356 15.74 -2.55 26.02
N GLY A 357 15.17 -3.38 26.89
CA GLY A 357 15.28 -3.23 28.35
C GLY A 357 14.53 -2.00 28.91
N LEU A 358 13.57 -1.47 28.16
CA LEU A 358 12.79 -0.27 28.47
C LEU A 358 11.37 -0.56 28.95
N LEU A 359 10.99 -1.83 29.15
CA LEU A 359 9.63 -2.18 29.56
C LEU A 359 9.22 -1.55 30.91
N ALA A 360 10.16 -1.26 31.81
CA ALA A 360 9.84 -0.52 33.03
C ALA A 360 9.48 0.96 32.77
N ASP A 361 9.96 1.52 31.65
CA ASP A 361 9.83 2.93 31.28
C ASP A 361 8.70 3.18 30.27
N ARG A 362 8.48 2.31 29.27
CA ARG A 362 7.54 2.53 28.16
C ARG A 362 6.94 1.25 27.58
N GLY A 363 6.26 1.34 26.43
CA GLY A 363 5.68 0.19 25.70
C GLY A 363 4.33 -0.31 26.24
N THR A 364 3.81 0.30 27.31
CA THR A 364 2.43 0.10 27.78
C THR A 364 1.91 1.43 28.32
N LEU A 365 0.60 1.67 28.26
CA LEU A 365 -0.03 2.85 28.85
C LEU A 365 -0.29 2.60 30.33
N LYS A 366 0.66 3.01 31.19
CA LYS A 366 0.57 2.78 32.64
C LYS A 366 1.19 3.94 33.42
N ALA A 367 0.60 4.28 34.56
CA ALA A 367 1.15 5.32 35.44
C ALA A 367 2.61 5.04 35.82
N GLY A 368 3.43 6.10 35.84
CA GLY A 368 4.88 6.08 36.09
C GLY A 368 5.74 5.98 34.83
N LYS A 369 5.18 5.50 33.72
CA LYS A 369 5.89 5.35 32.43
C LYS A 369 6.02 6.67 31.68
N THR A 370 6.98 6.75 30.77
CA THR A 370 7.09 7.83 29.78
C THR A 370 5.79 7.93 28.98
N CYS A 371 5.34 9.14 28.71
CA CYS A 371 4.12 9.39 27.94
C CYS A 371 4.43 9.54 26.45
N ASP A 372 4.87 8.44 25.82
CA ASP A 372 5.03 8.31 24.38
C ASP A 372 3.75 7.71 23.77
N LEU A 373 2.95 8.52 23.09
CA LEU A 373 1.65 8.11 22.58
C LEU A 373 1.65 8.09 21.06
N ALA A 374 1.07 7.04 20.47
CA ALA A 374 0.63 7.06 19.09
C ALA A 374 -0.90 7.11 19.06
N ILE A 375 -1.44 8.14 18.39
CA ILE A 375 -2.88 8.41 18.31
C ILE A 375 -3.34 8.06 16.90
N TRP A 376 -4.35 7.20 16.81
CA TRP A 376 -4.77 6.56 15.58
C TRP A 376 -6.22 6.87 15.26
N ASP A 377 -6.44 7.37 14.05
CA ASP A 377 -7.76 7.39 13.44
C ASP A 377 -8.02 6.05 12.72
N ILE A 378 -8.54 5.09 13.50
CA ILE A 378 -8.91 3.73 13.08
C ILE A 378 -10.15 3.31 13.87
N GLU A 379 -10.92 2.34 13.39
CA GLU A 379 -12.06 1.82 14.15
C GLU A 379 -11.66 0.73 15.14
N ARG A 380 -10.72 -0.14 14.72
CA ARG A 380 -10.24 -1.25 15.53
C ARG A 380 -8.73 -1.45 15.34
N PRO A 381 -7.99 -1.92 16.36
CA PRO A 381 -6.53 -2.09 16.26
C PRO A 381 -6.06 -2.96 15.08
N ALA A 382 -6.87 -3.96 14.67
CA ALA A 382 -6.58 -4.82 13.50
C ALA A 382 -6.32 -4.05 12.20
N GLU A 383 -6.88 -2.84 12.09
CA GLU A 383 -6.62 -1.98 10.96
C GLU A 383 -5.12 -1.62 10.84
N LEU A 384 -4.38 -1.42 11.94
CA LEU A 384 -2.94 -1.09 11.87
C LEU A 384 -2.13 -2.14 11.08
N VAL A 385 -2.63 -3.37 11.00
CA VAL A 385 -2.00 -4.50 10.31
C VAL A 385 -2.47 -4.65 8.84
N TYR A 386 -3.48 -3.90 8.36
CA TYR A 386 -4.27 -4.25 7.14
C TYR A 386 -4.23 -3.29 5.91
N ARG A 387 -3.65 -2.08 5.93
CA ARG A 387 -4.02 -0.92 5.03
C ARG A 387 -4.26 -1.14 3.48
N LYS A 388 -5.56 -1.24 3.08
CA LYS A 388 -6.32 -0.86 1.83
C LYS A 388 -7.73 -0.29 2.19
N LYS A 389 -7.81 0.51 3.25
CA LYS A 389 -8.90 0.48 4.24
C LYS A 389 -10.28 1.02 3.86
N VAL A 390 -10.40 2.21 3.26
CA VAL A 390 -11.72 2.85 3.07
C VAL A 390 -12.58 2.12 2.04
N TYR A 391 -11.99 1.75 0.89
CA TYR A 391 -12.62 0.88 -0.11
C TYR A 391 -13.04 -0.48 0.47
N ARG A 392 -12.32 -0.98 1.48
CA ARG A 392 -12.63 -2.25 2.17
C ARG A 392 -13.47 -2.08 3.45
N GLY A 393 -14.05 -0.90 3.69
CA GLY A 393 -15.08 -0.69 4.72
C GLY A 393 -14.64 0.04 6.00
N ALA A 394 -13.41 0.54 6.11
CA ALA A 394 -12.98 1.32 7.27
C ALA A 394 -13.61 2.73 7.28
N PRO A 395 -13.95 3.32 8.45
CA PRO A 395 -14.40 4.70 8.58
C PRO A 395 -13.35 5.70 8.10
N ALA A 396 -13.79 6.92 7.81
CA ALA A 396 -12.92 8.06 7.51
C ALA A 396 -13.54 9.30 8.17
N ARG A 397 -12.70 10.10 8.83
CA ARG A 397 -13.05 11.37 9.47
C ARG A 397 -12.09 12.45 8.99
N LEU A 398 -12.55 13.70 9.04
CA LEU A 398 -11.68 14.86 8.83
C LEU A 398 -10.87 15.14 10.10
N HIS A 399 -9.63 15.55 9.89
CA HIS A 399 -8.82 16.11 10.97
C HIS A 399 -9.39 17.46 11.40
N ASP A 400 -9.24 17.82 12.68
CA ASP A 400 -9.84 19.05 13.22
C ASP A 400 -9.35 20.33 12.54
N ASP A 401 -8.14 20.28 11.97
CA ASP A 401 -7.54 21.38 11.21
C ASP A 401 -8.31 21.71 9.91
N ALA A 402 -9.17 20.82 9.42
CA ALA A 402 -10.01 21.09 8.26
C ALA A 402 -11.16 22.08 8.59
N TRP A 403 -11.64 22.09 9.84
CA TRP A 403 -12.85 22.85 10.19
C TRP A 403 -12.68 24.38 10.06
N PRO A 404 -11.57 25.01 10.51
CA PRO A 404 -11.40 26.46 10.38
C PRO A 404 -11.46 26.94 8.93
N VAL A 405 -10.81 26.22 8.00
CA VAL A 405 -10.80 26.61 6.57
C VAL A 405 -12.15 26.39 5.90
N ILE A 406 -12.88 25.33 6.26
CA ILE A 406 -14.25 25.09 5.81
C ILE A 406 -15.17 26.22 6.29
N GLU A 407 -15.09 26.57 7.57
CA GLU A 407 -15.94 27.60 8.18
C GLU A 407 -15.69 28.97 7.53
N GLU A 408 -14.42 29.32 7.30
CA GLU A 408 -14.08 30.59 6.66
C GLU A 408 -14.55 30.64 5.20
N SER A 409 -14.43 29.53 4.45
CA SER A 409 -15.00 29.39 3.11
C SER A 409 -16.52 29.65 3.10
N ALA A 410 -17.23 29.09 4.07
CA ALA A 410 -18.68 29.26 4.19
C ALA A 410 -19.06 30.72 4.51
N ARG A 411 -18.30 31.38 5.40
CA ARG A 411 -18.49 32.81 5.72
C ARG A 411 -18.21 33.71 4.52
N ALA A 412 -17.19 33.38 3.72
CA ALA A 412 -16.88 34.11 2.49
C ALA A 412 -18.06 34.10 1.50
N VAL A 413 -18.78 32.98 1.35
CA VAL A 413 -20.01 32.93 0.53
C VAL A 413 -21.07 33.92 1.01
N GLN A 414 -21.26 34.07 2.32
CA GLN A 414 -22.21 35.04 2.88
C GLN A 414 -21.78 36.48 2.60
N ARG A 415 -20.48 36.77 2.72
CA ARG A 415 -19.92 38.10 2.41
C ARG A 415 -20.03 38.43 0.92
N ILE A 416 -19.88 37.44 0.04
CA ILE A 416 -20.08 37.59 -1.42
C ILE A 416 -21.56 37.89 -1.72
N LEU A 417 -22.49 37.15 -1.11
CA LEU A 417 -23.94 37.36 -1.29
C LEU A 417 -24.39 38.76 -0.85
N ALA A 418 -23.83 39.28 0.25
CA ALA A 418 -24.13 40.61 0.76
C ALA A 418 -23.80 41.75 -0.22
N ARG A 419 -23.01 41.49 -1.28
CA ARG A 419 -22.72 42.46 -2.34
C ARG A 419 -23.88 42.61 -3.34
N HIS A 420 -24.85 41.70 -3.32
CA HIS A 420 -26.00 41.66 -4.23
C HIS A 420 -25.65 41.58 -5.73
N GLU A 421 -24.43 41.16 -6.05
CA GLU A 421 -23.96 40.94 -7.42
C GLU A 421 -24.31 39.52 -7.91
N PRO A 422 -24.48 39.29 -9.24
CA PRO A 422 -24.71 37.96 -9.78
C PRO A 422 -23.43 37.11 -9.70
N VAL A 423 -23.50 35.96 -9.04
CA VAL A 423 -22.38 35.01 -8.89
C VAL A 423 -22.83 33.60 -9.26
N TYR A 424 -22.15 33.02 -10.24
CA TYR A 424 -22.47 31.70 -10.80
C TYR A 424 -22.59 30.63 -9.71
N GLY A 425 -23.69 29.89 -9.71
CA GLY A 425 -23.88 28.76 -8.79
C GLY A 425 -24.15 29.15 -7.33
N ILE A 426 -24.20 30.46 -7.03
CA ILE A 426 -24.55 30.98 -5.70
C ILE A 426 -25.94 31.62 -5.74
N ASN A 427 -26.16 32.64 -6.59
CA ASN A 427 -27.44 33.36 -6.72
C ASN A 427 -27.91 33.53 -8.18
N THR A 428 -27.44 32.65 -9.08
CA THR A 428 -27.89 32.56 -10.48
C THR A 428 -28.43 31.18 -10.80
N GLY A 429 -29.09 31.04 -11.94
CA GLY A 429 -29.36 29.73 -12.55
C GLY A 429 -28.07 28.97 -12.92
N PHE A 430 -28.23 27.74 -13.43
CA PHE A 430 -27.12 26.83 -13.74
C PHE A 430 -26.96 26.60 -15.25
N GLY A 431 -25.75 26.29 -15.70
CA GLY A 431 -25.44 26.01 -17.11
C GLY A 431 -25.89 27.15 -18.04
N LYS A 432 -26.76 26.85 -19.01
CA LYS A 432 -27.30 27.84 -19.97
C LYS A 432 -28.10 28.98 -19.30
N LEU A 433 -28.54 28.78 -18.05
CA LEU A 433 -29.30 29.76 -17.27
C LEU A 433 -28.41 30.57 -16.30
N ALA A 434 -27.08 30.49 -16.42
CA ALA A 434 -26.11 31.19 -15.58
C ALA A 434 -26.29 32.73 -15.54
N SER A 435 -26.93 33.32 -16.55
CA SER A 435 -27.20 34.76 -16.61
C SER A 435 -28.50 35.20 -15.91
N VAL A 436 -29.30 34.25 -15.42
CA VAL A 436 -30.58 34.54 -14.74
C VAL A 436 -30.32 34.65 -13.24
N ARG A 437 -30.47 35.85 -12.68
CA ARG A 437 -30.39 36.08 -11.23
C ARG A 437 -31.61 35.52 -10.50
N ILE A 438 -31.39 34.89 -9.36
CA ILE A 438 -32.42 34.35 -8.46
C ILE A 438 -32.52 35.24 -7.23
N GLY A 439 -33.74 35.51 -6.76
CA GLY A 439 -34.00 36.28 -5.55
C GLY A 439 -33.58 35.54 -4.29
N ASP A 440 -33.24 36.26 -3.23
CA ASP A 440 -32.72 35.68 -1.99
C ASP A 440 -33.73 34.72 -1.33
N GLU A 441 -35.03 35.00 -1.48
CA GLU A 441 -36.14 34.16 -1.00
C GLU A 441 -36.24 32.79 -1.70
N ASP A 442 -35.63 32.65 -2.88
CA ASP A 442 -35.71 31.46 -3.71
C ASP A 442 -34.43 30.61 -3.69
N LEU A 443 -33.36 31.06 -3.01
CA LEU A 443 -32.05 30.41 -3.05
C LEU A 443 -32.08 29.01 -2.43
N GLU A 444 -32.73 28.81 -1.28
CA GLU A 444 -32.87 27.48 -0.67
C GLU A 444 -33.62 26.51 -1.61
N ARG A 445 -34.73 26.98 -2.18
CA ARG A 445 -35.53 26.22 -3.14
C ARG A 445 -34.73 25.86 -4.39
N LEU A 446 -33.88 26.78 -4.87
CA LEU A 446 -32.98 26.54 -5.99
C LEU A 446 -32.02 25.38 -5.69
N GLN A 447 -31.41 25.34 -4.51
CA GLN A 447 -30.47 24.26 -4.13
C GLN A 447 -31.17 22.91 -3.99
N ARG A 448 -32.39 22.88 -3.42
CA ARG A 448 -33.20 21.65 -3.38
C ARG A 448 -33.55 21.17 -4.79
N ASN A 449 -33.97 22.08 -5.66
CA ASN A 449 -34.40 21.73 -7.02
C ASN A 449 -33.27 21.21 -7.89
N ILE A 450 -32.04 21.75 -7.78
CA ILE A 450 -30.90 21.22 -8.54
C ILE A 450 -30.57 19.78 -8.12
N VAL A 451 -30.57 19.47 -6.82
CA VAL A 451 -30.37 18.09 -6.32
C VAL A 451 -31.40 17.14 -6.93
N LEU A 452 -32.69 17.47 -6.82
CA LEU A 452 -33.78 16.58 -7.27
C LEU A 452 -33.80 16.40 -8.80
N SER A 453 -33.58 17.48 -9.55
CA SER A 453 -33.60 17.42 -11.02
C SER A 453 -32.39 16.71 -11.60
N HIS A 454 -31.24 16.72 -10.91
CA HIS A 454 -30.00 16.11 -11.39
C HIS A 454 -29.79 14.69 -10.87
N ALA A 455 -30.56 14.23 -9.87
CA ALA A 455 -30.60 12.83 -9.42
C ALA A 455 -31.32 11.93 -10.46
N ALA A 456 -30.82 11.96 -11.69
CA ALA A 456 -31.38 11.33 -12.88
C ALA A 456 -30.50 10.17 -13.41
N GLY A 457 -29.61 9.64 -12.55
CA GLY A 457 -28.84 8.43 -12.86
C GLY A 457 -29.74 7.20 -13.06
N THR A 458 -29.29 6.25 -13.86
CA THR A 458 -30.02 5.03 -14.25
C THR A 458 -29.12 3.80 -14.21
N GLY A 459 -29.71 2.62 -14.43
CA GLY A 459 -29.00 1.34 -14.36
C GLY A 459 -29.00 0.72 -12.96
N GLU A 460 -28.26 -0.39 -12.82
CA GLU A 460 -28.11 -1.08 -11.54
C GLU A 460 -27.36 -0.22 -10.51
N PRO A 461 -27.54 -0.45 -9.20
CA PRO A 461 -26.74 0.22 -8.19
C PRO A 461 -25.25 -0.04 -8.39
N SER A 462 -24.46 1.02 -8.25
CA SER A 462 -23.01 0.93 -8.13
C SER A 462 -22.61 0.14 -6.89
N PRO A 463 -21.47 -0.58 -6.90
CA PRO A 463 -21.00 -1.31 -5.73
C PRO A 463 -20.82 -0.38 -4.52
N ALA A 464 -21.35 -0.79 -3.36
CA ALA A 464 -21.26 0.00 -2.13
C ALA A 464 -19.81 0.41 -1.75
N PRO A 465 -18.79 -0.44 -1.90
CA PRO A 465 -17.38 -0.05 -1.72
C PRO A 465 -16.93 1.16 -2.55
N VAL A 466 -17.41 1.26 -3.79
CA VAL A 466 -17.10 2.37 -4.70
C VAL A 466 -17.80 3.65 -4.25
N ILE A 467 -19.08 3.55 -3.86
CA ILE A 467 -19.83 4.71 -3.37
C ILE A 467 -19.27 5.23 -2.05
N ARG A 468 -18.85 4.32 -1.17
CA ARG A 468 -18.17 4.68 0.07
C ARG A 468 -16.86 5.45 -0.21
N LEU A 469 -16.06 4.97 -1.17
CA LEU A 469 -14.85 5.67 -1.61
C LEU A 469 -15.18 7.04 -2.22
N MET A 470 -16.22 7.13 -3.06
CA MET A 470 -16.70 8.39 -3.64
C MET A 470 -17.07 9.41 -2.55
N MET A 471 -17.80 8.99 -1.52
CA MET A 471 -18.17 9.87 -0.40
C MET A 471 -16.93 10.38 0.35
N ALA A 472 -15.96 9.50 0.61
CA ALA A 472 -14.71 9.89 1.25
C ALA A 472 -13.88 10.87 0.40
N LEU A 473 -13.84 10.68 -0.92
CA LEU A 473 -13.20 11.61 -1.85
C LEU A 473 -13.92 12.97 -1.88
N LYS A 474 -15.26 12.98 -1.81
CA LYS A 474 -16.02 14.23 -1.72
C LYS A 474 -15.73 14.94 -0.42
N LEU A 475 -15.72 14.19 0.68
CA LEU A 475 -15.37 14.71 2.00
C LEU A 475 -13.97 15.34 2.01
N ALA A 476 -12.96 14.65 1.46
CA ALA A 476 -11.60 15.17 1.33
C ALA A 476 -11.51 16.42 0.46
N SER A 477 -12.27 16.47 -0.64
CA SER A 477 -12.31 17.64 -1.54
C SER A 477 -12.91 18.87 -0.84
N LEU A 478 -14.02 18.71 -0.13
CA LEU A 478 -14.67 19.79 0.64
C LEU A 478 -13.79 20.27 1.81
N ALA A 479 -13.00 19.37 2.40
CA ALA A 479 -12.13 19.65 3.53
C ALA A 479 -11.00 20.65 3.22
N GLN A 480 -10.68 20.85 1.94
CA GLN A 480 -9.69 21.84 1.51
C GLN A 480 -10.18 23.30 1.69
N GLY A 481 -11.45 23.52 2.06
CA GLY A 481 -11.96 24.86 2.39
C GLY A 481 -12.12 25.80 1.20
N ALA A 482 -12.23 25.26 -0.02
CA ALA A 482 -12.39 26.07 -1.24
C ALA A 482 -13.79 25.97 -1.89
N SER A 483 -14.74 25.25 -1.28
CA SER A 483 -16.03 24.95 -1.89
C SER A 483 -17.20 25.81 -1.38
N GLY A 484 -17.02 26.55 -0.28
CA GLY A 484 -18.05 27.43 0.29
C GLY A 484 -19.23 26.71 0.94
N VAL A 485 -19.05 25.47 1.39
CA VAL A 485 -20.08 24.66 2.05
C VAL A 485 -20.07 24.89 3.56
N ARG A 486 -21.25 24.83 4.21
CA ARG A 486 -21.32 24.97 5.66
C ARG A 486 -20.79 23.72 6.37
N VAL A 487 -20.38 23.91 7.61
CA VAL A 487 -19.83 22.85 8.47
C VAL A 487 -20.85 21.71 8.65
N GLU A 488 -22.14 22.03 8.78
CA GLU A 488 -23.21 21.03 8.96
C GLU A 488 -23.30 20.07 7.76
N THR A 489 -23.10 20.58 6.55
CA THR A 489 -23.11 19.78 5.32
C THR A 489 -21.95 18.79 5.30
N VAL A 490 -20.75 19.25 5.65
CA VAL A 490 -19.54 18.40 5.71
C VAL A 490 -19.65 17.38 6.85
N ARG A 491 -20.17 17.79 8.01
CA ARG A 491 -20.41 16.92 9.17
C ARG A 491 -21.42 15.82 8.87
N LEU A 492 -22.49 16.10 8.13
CA LEU A 492 -23.42 15.03 7.74
C LEU A 492 -22.75 14.02 6.81
N LEU A 493 -21.98 14.48 5.82
CA LEU A 493 -21.27 13.57 4.91
C LEU A 493 -20.25 12.70 5.65
N GLU A 494 -19.47 13.30 6.55
CA GLU A 494 -18.56 12.59 7.46
C GLU A 494 -19.32 11.54 8.29
N ALA A 495 -20.43 11.94 8.94
CA ALA A 495 -21.23 11.04 9.75
C ALA A 495 -21.77 9.85 8.95
N MET A 496 -22.23 10.07 7.72
CA MET A 496 -22.67 8.99 6.84
C MET A 496 -21.53 8.03 6.48
N VAL A 497 -20.31 8.53 6.21
CA VAL A 497 -19.13 7.68 5.96
C VAL A 497 -18.75 6.88 7.21
N VAL A 498 -18.73 7.53 8.38
CA VAL A 498 -18.39 6.90 9.67
C VAL A 498 -19.39 5.81 10.04
N GLN A 499 -20.68 6.09 9.88
CA GLN A 499 -21.76 5.16 10.23
C GLN A 499 -22.10 4.17 9.10
N ASN A 500 -21.31 4.16 8.02
CA ASN A 500 -21.48 3.28 6.86
C ASN A 500 -22.85 3.37 6.16
N LEU A 501 -23.47 4.55 6.22
CA LEU A 501 -24.71 4.87 5.53
C LEU A 501 -24.40 5.17 4.06
N THR A 502 -24.47 4.15 3.22
CA THR A 502 -24.02 4.24 1.83
C THR A 502 -25.20 4.50 0.88
N PRO A 503 -25.28 5.66 0.20
CA PRO A 503 -26.38 5.95 -0.73
C PRO A 503 -26.50 4.91 -1.85
N VAL A 504 -27.74 4.59 -2.24
CA VAL A 504 -28.02 3.75 -3.41
C VAL A 504 -27.88 4.61 -4.66
N ILE A 505 -26.78 4.45 -5.38
CA ILE A 505 -26.45 5.29 -6.56
C ILE A 505 -26.44 4.44 -7.82
N PRO A 506 -27.26 4.76 -8.83
CA PRO A 506 -27.24 4.07 -10.13
C PRO A 506 -25.87 4.21 -10.83
N CYS A 507 -25.47 3.19 -11.58
CA CYS A 507 -24.14 3.11 -12.20
C CYS A 507 -23.95 3.97 -13.46
N GLN A 508 -25.03 4.54 -14.03
CA GLN A 508 -24.99 5.38 -15.23
C GLN A 508 -25.59 6.77 -14.97
N GLY A 509 -25.13 7.76 -15.75
CA GLY A 509 -25.67 9.12 -15.75
C GLY A 509 -24.62 10.23 -15.67
N SER A 510 -23.40 9.93 -15.22
CA SER A 510 -22.28 10.88 -15.35
C SER A 510 -21.72 10.88 -16.77
N VAL A 511 -21.30 12.05 -17.23
CA VAL A 511 -20.54 12.23 -18.48
C VAL A 511 -19.11 12.72 -18.23
N GLY A 512 -18.72 12.95 -16.96
CA GLY A 512 -17.39 13.40 -16.55
C GLY A 512 -16.97 14.81 -16.99
N ALA A 513 -17.53 15.36 -18.08
CA ALA A 513 -17.15 16.65 -18.65
C ALA A 513 -17.72 17.87 -17.89
N SER A 514 -18.90 17.73 -17.29
CA SER A 514 -19.56 18.74 -16.45
C SER A 514 -19.47 18.42 -14.95
N GLY A 515 -18.57 17.51 -14.58
CA GLY A 515 -18.58 16.81 -13.29
C GLY A 515 -19.56 15.65 -13.25
N ASP A 516 -19.45 14.87 -12.19
CA ASP A 516 -20.24 13.68 -11.86
C ASP A 516 -21.62 14.02 -11.30
N LEU A 517 -22.33 14.91 -12.00
CA LEU A 517 -23.57 15.55 -11.54
C LEU A 517 -24.63 14.55 -11.07
N ALA A 518 -24.96 13.56 -11.88
CA ALA A 518 -26.04 12.61 -11.57
C ALA A 518 -25.75 11.70 -10.35
N PRO A 519 -24.61 10.99 -10.28
CA PRO A 519 -24.32 10.16 -9.11
C PRO A 519 -24.12 11.00 -7.84
N LEU A 520 -23.45 12.15 -7.91
CA LEU A 520 -23.31 13.04 -6.76
C LEU A 520 -24.64 13.68 -6.34
N ALA A 521 -25.58 13.89 -7.27
CA ALA A 521 -26.94 14.31 -6.96
C ALA A 521 -27.73 13.25 -6.21
N HIS A 522 -27.58 11.96 -6.56
CA HIS A 522 -28.17 10.86 -5.79
C HIS A 522 -27.61 10.81 -4.35
N MET A 523 -26.31 11.01 -4.17
CA MET A 523 -25.71 11.16 -2.83
C MET A 523 -26.32 12.36 -2.08
N ALA A 524 -26.34 13.54 -2.68
CA ALA A 524 -26.91 14.74 -2.07
C ALA A 524 -28.41 14.63 -1.79
N ALA A 525 -29.17 13.89 -2.62
CA ALA A 525 -30.58 13.61 -2.41
C ALA A 525 -30.78 12.86 -1.09
N THR A 526 -29.94 11.86 -0.81
CA THR A 526 -30.02 11.13 0.47
C THR A 526 -29.74 12.02 1.67
N MET A 527 -28.80 12.97 1.54
CA MET A 527 -28.47 13.94 2.59
C MET A 527 -29.63 14.90 2.91
N ILE A 528 -30.57 15.12 1.97
CA ILE A 528 -31.81 15.89 2.18
C ILE A 528 -33.04 15.00 2.43
N GLY A 529 -32.82 13.71 2.76
CA GLY A 529 -33.85 12.74 3.14
C GLY A 529 -34.61 12.10 1.97
N VAL A 530 -34.10 12.19 0.75
CA VAL A 530 -34.73 11.67 -0.48
C VAL A 530 -33.90 10.52 -1.06
N GLY A 531 -34.56 9.47 -1.57
CA GLY A 531 -33.88 8.30 -2.13
C GLY A 531 -33.68 7.19 -1.10
N GLU A 532 -32.68 6.35 -1.31
CA GLU A 532 -32.42 5.14 -0.51
C GLU A 532 -30.96 5.08 -0.07
N ILE A 533 -30.71 4.48 1.09
CA ILE A 533 -29.40 4.23 1.68
C ILE A 533 -29.29 2.74 1.98
N PHE A 534 -28.14 2.13 1.68
CA PHE A 534 -27.77 0.82 2.20
C PHE A 534 -27.31 0.95 3.65
N VAL A 535 -28.01 0.26 4.56
CA VAL A 535 -27.67 0.08 5.98
C VAL A 535 -27.48 -1.42 6.19
N ASP A 536 -26.26 -1.84 6.54
CA ASP A 536 -25.89 -3.27 6.69
C ASP A 536 -26.30 -4.15 5.49
N GLY A 537 -26.22 -3.58 4.28
CA GLY A 537 -26.58 -4.26 3.03
C GLY A 537 -28.09 -4.25 2.69
N VAL A 538 -28.93 -3.68 3.54
CA VAL A 538 -30.37 -3.52 3.33
C VAL A 538 -30.68 -2.14 2.79
N ARG A 539 -31.52 -2.04 1.75
CA ARG A 539 -32.01 -0.75 1.26
C ARG A 539 -33.07 -0.20 2.18
N THR A 540 -32.84 1.00 2.67
CA THR A 540 -33.73 1.72 3.58
C THR A 540 -34.00 3.11 3.00
N PRO A 541 -35.25 3.62 3.05
CA PRO A 541 -35.55 5.00 2.65
C PRO A 541 -34.63 6.00 3.38
N ALA A 542 -34.06 6.96 2.65
CA ALA A 542 -33.02 7.84 3.19
C ALA A 542 -33.46 8.60 4.47
N ALA A 543 -34.68 9.12 4.49
CA ALA A 543 -35.23 9.76 5.69
C ALA A 543 -35.26 8.83 6.91
N GLN A 544 -35.66 7.57 6.71
CA GLN A 544 -35.69 6.56 7.76
C GLN A 544 -34.27 6.17 8.19
N ALA A 545 -33.37 5.92 7.24
CA ALA A 545 -31.99 5.54 7.52
C ALA A 545 -31.22 6.63 8.29
N LEU A 546 -31.48 7.90 7.98
CA LEU A 546 -30.90 9.03 8.73
C LEU A 546 -31.51 9.13 10.13
N ASP A 547 -32.84 9.02 10.27
CA ASP A 547 -33.52 9.06 11.57
C ASP A 547 -33.06 7.93 12.50
N ASP A 548 -32.99 6.68 11.98
CA ASP A 548 -32.49 5.51 12.70
C ASP A 548 -31.04 5.68 13.16
N ALA A 549 -30.24 6.45 12.41
CA ALA A 549 -28.86 6.78 12.70
C ALA A 549 -28.69 8.03 13.60
N GLY A 550 -29.79 8.66 14.01
CA GLY A 550 -29.78 9.91 14.81
C GLY A 550 -29.28 11.13 14.03
N LEU A 551 -29.39 11.11 12.70
CA LEU A 551 -28.96 12.18 11.80
C LEU A 551 -30.18 12.94 11.25
N THR A 552 -30.04 14.25 11.10
CA THR A 552 -31.11 15.11 10.55
C THR A 552 -30.84 15.44 9.08
N PRO A 553 -31.84 15.28 8.18
CA PRO A 553 -31.71 15.73 6.80
C PRO A 553 -31.38 17.22 6.67
N LEU A 554 -30.55 17.58 5.68
CA LEU A 554 -30.14 18.96 5.44
C LEU A 554 -31.21 19.79 4.76
N VAL A 555 -31.21 21.08 5.11
CA VAL A 555 -31.79 22.17 4.31
C VAL A 555 -30.63 22.93 3.69
N LEU A 556 -30.46 22.85 2.37
CA LEU A 556 -29.27 23.37 1.68
C LEU A 556 -29.29 24.89 1.55
N GLY A 557 -28.20 25.54 1.96
CA GLY A 557 -27.95 26.97 1.77
C GLY A 557 -27.27 27.27 0.42
N PRO A 558 -27.12 28.56 0.06
CA PRO A 558 -26.50 28.96 -1.20
C PRO A 558 -25.17 28.24 -1.48
N LYS A 559 -24.91 27.93 -2.76
CA LYS A 559 -23.76 27.14 -3.27
C LYS A 559 -23.75 25.64 -2.92
N GLU A 560 -24.32 25.21 -1.80
CA GLU A 560 -24.12 23.84 -1.30
C GLU A 560 -24.64 22.74 -2.23
N GLY A 561 -25.78 22.96 -2.89
CA GLY A 561 -26.29 22.01 -3.88
C GLY A 561 -25.27 21.79 -4.99
N LEU A 562 -24.73 22.87 -5.56
CA LEU A 562 -23.72 22.74 -6.61
C LEU A 562 -22.40 22.16 -6.10
N ALA A 563 -21.92 22.54 -4.91
CA ALA A 563 -20.67 22.01 -4.34
C ALA A 563 -20.72 20.48 -4.10
N LEU A 564 -21.88 19.97 -3.68
CA LEU A 564 -22.11 18.53 -3.50
C LEU A 564 -22.16 17.80 -4.84
N LEU A 565 -22.85 18.37 -5.84
CA LEU A 565 -23.09 17.74 -7.14
C LEU A 565 -21.92 17.85 -8.12
N ASN A 566 -21.11 18.89 -8.02
CA ASN A 566 -20.06 19.19 -8.99
C ASN A 566 -18.71 18.66 -8.49
N GLY A 567 -17.98 17.97 -9.37
CA GLY A 567 -16.70 17.33 -9.04
C GLY A 567 -16.54 15.98 -9.73
N THR A 568 -15.41 15.33 -9.49
CA THR A 568 -14.92 14.14 -10.23
C THR A 568 -14.88 12.87 -9.37
N GLN A 569 -15.53 12.88 -8.21
CA GLN A 569 -15.34 11.85 -7.18
C GLN A 569 -15.93 10.49 -7.57
N PHE A 570 -17.00 10.44 -8.36
CA PHE A 570 -17.57 9.16 -8.79
C PHE A 570 -16.68 8.52 -9.85
N SER A 571 -16.25 9.30 -10.83
CA SER A 571 -15.29 8.89 -11.85
C SER A 571 -13.99 8.41 -11.21
N ASN A 572 -13.43 9.19 -10.27
CA ASN A 572 -12.17 8.86 -9.61
C ASN A 572 -12.32 7.61 -8.70
N ALA A 573 -13.41 7.47 -7.96
CA ALA A 573 -13.66 6.27 -7.15
C ALA A 573 -13.75 4.99 -8.00
N ASN A 574 -14.43 5.05 -9.15
CA ASN A 574 -14.49 3.91 -10.07
C ASN A 574 -13.11 3.57 -10.64
N ALA A 575 -12.33 4.58 -11.05
CA ALA A 575 -10.99 4.38 -11.58
C ALA A 575 -10.00 3.84 -10.52
N LEU A 576 -10.06 4.34 -9.28
CA LEU A 576 -9.26 3.82 -8.15
C LEU A 576 -9.64 2.37 -7.81
N ALA A 577 -10.93 2.07 -7.75
CA ALA A 577 -11.39 0.69 -7.55
C ALA A 577 -10.87 -0.23 -8.67
N ALA A 578 -10.98 0.20 -9.93
CA ALA A 578 -10.45 -0.54 -11.08
C ALA A 578 -8.92 -0.73 -10.98
N LEU A 579 -8.18 0.30 -10.59
CA LEU A 579 -6.73 0.23 -10.37
C LEU A 579 -6.38 -0.81 -9.30
N PHE A 580 -7.06 -0.78 -8.13
CA PHE A 580 -6.78 -1.71 -7.04
C PHE A 580 -7.01 -3.17 -7.41
N GLU A 581 -8.03 -3.44 -8.22
CA GLU A 581 -8.32 -4.78 -8.73
C GLU A 581 -7.35 -5.15 -9.89
N ALA A 582 -6.96 -4.19 -10.74
CA ALA A 582 -5.99 -4.41 -11.82
C ALA A 582 -4.59 -4.75 -11.29
N GLU A 583 -4.14 -4.13 -10.19
CA GLU A 583 -2.88 -4.49 -9.52
C GLU A 583 -2.88 -5.95 -9.02
N LEU A 584 -4.00 -6.38 -8.43
CA LEU A 584 -4.19 -7.76 -7.98
C LEU A 584 -4.15 -8.73 -9.19
N LEU A 585 -4.80 -8.34 -10.28
CA LEU A 585 -4.87 -9.11 -11.52
C LEU A 585 -3.50 -9.21 -12.20
N PHE A 586 -2.72 -8.12 -12.21
CA PHE A 586 -1.34 -8.09 -12.70
C PHE A 586 -0.44 -9.06 -11.93
N GLN A 587 -0.47 -9.01 -10.60
CA GLN A 587 0.32 -9.91 -9.74
C GLN A 587 -0.06 -11.38 -9.98
N SER A 588 -1.36 -11.67 -10.08
CA SER A 588 -1.87 -13.01 -10.39
C SER A 588 -1.43 -13.48 -11.79
N ALA A 589 -1.40 -12.59 -12.76
CA ALA A 589 -0.97 -12.88 -14.13
C ALA A 589 0.54 -13.13 -14.25
N LEU A 590 1.38 -12.53 -13.40
CA LEU A 590 2.81 -12.86 -13.32
C LEU A 590 3.03 -14.27 -12.79
N ILE A 591 2.35 -14.63 -11.70
CA ILE A 591 2.49 -15.95 -11.05
C ILE A 591 2.01 -17.04 -12.00
N THR A 592 0.80 -16.89 -12.55
CA THR A 592 0.26 -17.85 -13.52
C THR A 592 1.05 -17.87 -14.82
N GLY A 593 1.68 -16.76 -15.19
CA GLY A 593 2.60 -16.66 -16.32
C GLY A 593 3.87 -17.49 -16.16
N ALA A 594 4.55 -17.35 -15.02
CA ALA A 594 5.69 -18.19 -14.67
C ALA A 594 5.30 -19.68 -14.64
N LEU A 595 4.17 -20.01 -14.00
CA LEU A 595 3.66 -21.39 -13.96
C LEU A 595 3.37 -21.95 -15.36
N SER A 596 2.82 -21.14 -16.26
CA SER A 596 2.55 -21.54 -17.65
C SER A 596 3.85 -21.78 -18.42
N THR A 597 4.88 -20.95 -18.18
CA THR A 597 6.22 -21.17 -18.75
C THR A 597 6.77 -22.51 -18.29
N GLU A 598 6.71 -22.82 -16.99
CA GLU A 598 7.18 -24.10 -16.45
C GLU A 598 6.43 -25.29 -17.04
N ALA A 599 5.10 -25.22 -17.07
CA ALA A 599 4.25 -26.29 -17.60
C ALA A 599 4.56 -26.63 -19.06
N ALA A 600 4.86 -25.60 -19.87
CA ALA A 600 5.27 -25.75 -21.26
C ALA A 600 6.76 -26.07 -21.44
N LYS A 601 7.52 -26.27 -20.34
CA LYS A 601 8.97 -26.38 -20.36
C LYS A 601 9.62 -25.20 -21.12
N GLY A 602 9.17 -23.97 -20.89
CA GLY A 602 9.66 -22.80 -21.61
C GLY A 602 11.06 -22.37 -21.17
N SER A 603 11.73 -21.59 -22.01
CA SER A 603 13.02 -20.99 -21.71
C SER A 603 12.88 -19.77 -20.79
N ASP A 604 13.88 -19.59 -19.93
CA ASP A 604 14.06 -18.43 -19.06
C ASP A 604 14.99 -17.36 -19.66
N THR A 605 15.66 -17.66 -20.78
CA THR A 605 16.45 -16.68 -21.55
C THR A 605 15.69 -15.39 -21.85
N PRO A 606 14.37 -15.41 -22.19
CA PRO A 606 13.58 -14.19 -22.37
C PRO A 606 13.51 -13.22 -21.19
N PHE A 607 13.87 -13.68 -19.99
CA PHE A 607 13.82 -12.91 -18.75
C PHE A 607 15.22 -12.46 -18.29
N ASP A 608 16.24 -12.65 -19.16
CA ASP A 608 17.62 -12.24 -18.88
C ASP A 608 17.73 -10.71 -18.69
N PRO A 609 18.30 -10.23 -17.58
CA PRO A 609 18.33 -8.81 -17.26
C PRO A 609 19.04 -7.95 -18.32
N ARG A 610 19.96 -8.52 -19.11
CA ARG A 610 20.66 -7.79 -20.19
C ARG A 610 19.71 -7.38 -21.30
N ILE A 611 18.73 -8.22 -21.63
CA ILE A 611 17.71 -7.93 -22.66
C ILE A 611 16.90 -6.70 -22.23
N HIS A 612 16.51 -6.65 -20.97
CA HIS A 612 15.62 -5.62 -20.44
C HIS A 612 16.34 -4.31 -20.17
N ARG A 613 17.57 -4.36 -19.63
CA ARG A 613 18.42 -3.18 -19.45
C ARG A 613 18.73 -2.48 -20.77
N LEU A 614 18.92 -3.24 -21.86
CA LEU A 614 19.12 -2.65 -23.19
C LEU A 614 17.87 -1.93 -23.71
N ARG A 615 16.66 -2.42 -23.38
CA ARG A 615 15.38 -1.84 -23.82
C ARG A 615 14.85 -0.71 -22.92
N ARG A 616 15.27 -0.65 -21.65
CA ARG A 616 15.14 0.49 -20.71
C ARG A 616 13.75 0.81 -20.14
N HIS A 617 12.70 0.09 -20.49
CA HIS A 617 11.39 0.29 -19.85
C HIS A 617 11.39 -0.27 -18.43
N VAL A 618 11.01 0.55 -17.45
CA VAL A 618 11.10 0.21 -16.02
C VAL A 618 10.18 -0.95 -15.69
N GLY A 619 8.91 -0.89 -16.08
CA GLY A 619 7.95 -1.96 -15.84
C GLY A 619 8.37 -3.27 -16.49
N GLN A 620 9.02 -3.23 -17.65
CA GLN A 620 9.58 -4.42 -18.30
C GLN A 620 10.74 -5.03 -17.50
N ILE A 621 11.64 -4.20 -16.97
CA ILE A 621 12.76 -4.65 -16.15
C ILE A 621 12.24 -5.32 -14.88
N GLU A 622 11.29 -4.69 -14.19
CA GLU A 622 10.66 -5.22 -12.97
C GLU A 622 9.90 -6.52 -13.24
N THR A 623 9.13 -6.58 -14.32
CA THR A 623 8.37 -7.77 -14.71
C THR A 623 9.30 -8.94 -15.04
N ALA A 624 10.37 -8.70 -15.80
CA ALA A 624 11.35 -9.74 -16.09
C ALA A 624 12.03 -10.27 -14.83
N ALA A 625 12.41 -9.35 -13.93
CA ALA A 625 13.01 -9.72 -12.66
C ALA A 625 12.06 -10.56 -11.80
N ALA A 626 10.77 -10.22 -11.78
CA ALA A 626 9.74 -10.99 -11.08
C ALA A 626 9.58 -12.39 -11.67
N LEU A 627 9.38 -12.51 -12.99
CA LEU A 627 9.23 -13.82 -13.66
C LEU A 627 10.46 -14.71 -13.47
N ARG A 628 11.66 -14.14 -13.65
CA ARG A 628 12.92 -14.84 -13.42
C ARG A 628 13.07 -15.27 -11.97
N GLY A 629 12.67 -14.40 -11.04
CA GLY A 629 12.66 -14.69 -9.61
C GLY A 629 11.73 -15.86 -9.25
N LEU A 630 10.57 -15.94 -9.90
CA LEU A 630 9.56 -16.99 -9.68
C LEU A 630 9.98 -18.37 -10.19
N MET A 631 10.83 -18.47 -11.22
CA MET A 631 11.29 -19.75 -11.80
C MET A 631 12.71 -20.14 -11.37
N ALA A 632 13.31 -19.37 -10.46
CA ALA A 632 14.66 -19.65 -9.98
C ALA A 632 14.73 -21.03 -9.31
N GLY A 633 15.68 -21.86 -9.72
CA GLY A 633 15.89 -23.20 -9.15
C GLY A 633 14.99 -24.31 -9.71
N SER A 634 14.24 -24.06 -10.80
CA SER A 634 13.35 -25.07 -11.37
C SER A 634 14.06 -26.28 -11.97
N ALA A 635 13.71 -27.47 -11.44
CA ALA A 635 14.13 -28.76 -12.00
C ALA A 635 13.48 -29.05 -13.36
N ILE A 636 12.29 -28.49 -13.63
CA ILE A 636 11.62 -28.61 -14.92
C ILE A 636 12.42 -27.85 -15.97
N ARG A 637 12.82 -26.60 -15.68
CA ARG A 637 13.73 -25.84 -16.55
C ARG A 637 15.04 -26.59 -16.79
N ALA A 638 15.64 -27.12 -15.72
CA ALA A 638 16.89 -27.88 -15.80
C ALA A 638 16.79 -29.11 -16.73
N SER A 639 15.61 -29.74 -16.84
CA SER A 639 15.40 -30.97 -17.60
C SER A 639 15.61 -30.82 -19.11
N HIS A 640 15.65 -29.59 -19.63
CA HIS A 640 15.73 -29.30 -21.05
C HIS A 640 16.65 -28.10 -21.34
N LEU A 641 17.69 -27.90 -20.51
CA LEU A 641 18.73 -26.90 -20.77
C LEU A 641 19.66 -27.30 -21.91
N LYS A 642 19.83 -28.60 -22.13
CA LYS A 642 20.66 -29.21 -23.18
C LYS A 642 19.75 -30.04 -24.07
N GLU A 643 20.03 -30.05 -25.37
CA GLU A 643 19.28 -30.85 -26.35
C GLU A 643 17.79 -30.46 -26.45
N ASP A 644 17.44 -29.21 -26.14
CA ASP A 644 16.12 -28.65 -26.46
C ASP A 644 16.05 -28.38 -27.96
N GLU A 645 15.17 -29.09 -28.66
CA GLU A 645 14.95 -28.91 -30.09
C GLU A 645 14.29 -27.56 -30.41
N ARG A 646 13.70 -26.87 -29.41
CA ARG A 646 13.06 -25.56 -29.60
C ARG A 646 14.10 -24.45 -29.65
N VAL A 647 14.06 -23.70 -30.75
CA VAL A 647 14.93 -22.53 -30.97
C VAL A 647 14.41 -21.29 -30.24
N GLN A 648 13.08 -21.13 -30.14
CA GLN A 648 12.44 -20.01 -29.45
C GLN A 648 11.08 -20.42 -28.88
N ASP A 649 10.70 -19.86 -27.73
CA ASP A 649 9.35 -20.00 -27.21
C ASP A 649 8.34 -19.10 -27.93
N PRO A 650 7.05 -19.49 -27.93
CA PRO A 650 5.94 -18.63 -28.33
C PRO A 650 5.92 -17.30 -27.56
N TYR A 651 5.37 -16.26 -28.19
CA TYR A 651 5.40 -14.90 -27.63
C TYR A 651 4.63 -14.80 -26.30
N CYS A 652 3.58 -15.61 -26.10
CA CYS A 652 2.84 -15.63 -24.83
C CYS A 652 3.70 -16.06 -23.63
N LEU A 653 4.84 -16.72 -23.87
CA LEU A 653 5.85 -17.03 -22.86
C LEU A 653 7.02 -16.04 -22.91
N ARG A 654 7.59 -15.83 -24.10
CA ARG A 654 8.82 -15.05 -24.29
C ARG A 654 8.64 -13.53 -24.17
N CYS A 655 7.48 -13.01 -24.54
CA CYS A 655 7.20 -11.58 -24.53
C CYS A 655 6.50 -11.13 -23.24
N GLN A 656 6.42 -11.97 -22.20
CA GLN A 656 5.78 -11.62 -20.94
C GLN A 656 6.37 -10.35 -20.32
N PRO A 657 7.71 -10.15 -20.21
CA PRO A 657 8.28 -8.89 -19.73
C PRO A 657 7.81 -7.66 -20.48
N GLN A 658 7.76 -7.76 -21.81
CA GLN A 658 7.47 -6.66 -22.69
C GLN A 658 6.00 -6.24 -22.55
N VAL A 659 5.07 -7.20 -22.56
CA VAL A 659 3.64 -6.95 -22.53
C VAL A 659 3.17 -6.61 -21.11
N MET A 660 3.50 -7.46 -20.14
CA MET A 660 3.14 -7.21 -18.74
C MET A 660 3.89 -5.98 -18.21
N GLY A 661 5.15 -5.77 -18.59
CA GLY A 661 5.89 -4.57 -18.19
C GLY A 661 5.31 -3.27 -18.73
N ALA A 662 4.81 -3.27 -19.97
CA ALA A 662 4.08 -2.12 -20.50
C ALA A 662 2.78 -1.88 -19.72
N ALA A 663 2.03 -2.94 -19.38
CA ALA A 663 0.86 -2.82 -18.52
C ALA A 663 1.21 -2.27 -17.14
N LEU A 664 2.33 -2.68 -16.53
CA LEU A 664 2.78 -2.16 -15.23
C LEU A 664 3.12 -0.66 -15.29
N ASP A 665 3.85 -0.22 -16.31
CA ASP A 665 4.17 1.21 -16.50
C ASP A 665 2.89 2.05 -16.65
N VAL A 666 1.91 1.55 -17.42
CA VAL A 666 0.61 2.21 -17.61
C VAL A 666 -0.20 2.27 -16.30
N LEU A 667 -0.22 1.19 -15.52
CA LEU A 667 -0.91 1.17 -14.22
C LEU A 667 -0.26 2.15 -13.22
N LYS A 668 1.07 2.25 -13.18
CA LYS A 668 1.79 3.21 -12.32
C LYS A 668 1.49 4.67 -12.70
N GLN A 669 1.39 4.95 -14.00
CA GLN A 669 1.01 6.27 -14.48
C GLN A 669 -0.43 6.61 -14.07
N ALA A 670 -1.37 5.68 -14.27
CA ALA A 670 -2.76 5.85 -13.83
C ALA A 670 -2.84 6.08 -12.31
N ALA A 671 -2.09 5.32 -11.51
CA ALA A 671 -2.04 5.48 -10.05
C ALA A 671 -1.61 6.90 -9.63
N THR A 672 -0.58 7.45 -10.29
CA THR A 672 -0.09 8.81 -10.01
C THR A 672 -1.16 9.87 -10.33
N THR A 673 -1.84 9.74 -11.47
CA THR A 673 -2.93 10.64 -11.88
C THR A 673 -4.09 10.58 -10.89
N LEU A 674 -4.55 9.38 -10.54
CA LEU A 674 -5.70 9.19 -9.65
C LEU A 674 -5.41 9.62 -8.20
N ALA A 675 -4.18 9.42 -7.73
CA ALA A 675 -3.75 9.92 -6.42
C ALA A 675 -3.72 11.45 -6.37
N THR A 676 -3.30 12.11 -7.46
CA THR A 676 -3.35 13.57 -7.57
C THR A 676 -4.80 14.07 -7.54
N GLU A 677 -5.67 13.45 -8.33
CA GLU A 677 -7.10 13.79 -8.36
C GLU A 677 -7.79 13.58 -7.01
N ALA A 678 -7.44 12.49 -6.30
CA ALA A 678 -8.04 12.16 -5.00
C ALA A 678 -7.80 13.23 -3.92
N ASN A 679 -6.75 14.04 -4.07
CA ASN A 679 -6.39 15.11 -3.15
C ASN A 679 -6.79 16.51 -3.67
N GLY A 680 -7.45 16.58 -4.83
CA GLY A 680 -7.82 17.84 -5.50
C GLY A 680 -9.17 18.43 -5.08
N VAL A 681 -9.36 19.71 -5.39
CA VAL A 681 -10.67 20.39 -5.31
C VAL A 681 -11.27 20.46 -6.70
N SER A 682 -12.39 19.75 -6.91
CA SER A 682 -13.01 19.60 -8.23
C SER A 682 -14.41 20.19 -8.37
N ASP A 683 -14.97 20.83 -7.34
CA ASP A 683 -16.23 21.57 -7.49
C ASP A 683 -16.02 23.00 -8.06
N ASN A 684 -17.11 23.72 -8.32
CA ASN A 684 -17.09 25.05 -8.92
C ASN A 684 -18.35 25.87 -8.58
N PRO A 685 -18.26 27.22 -8.45
CA PRO A 685 -17.04 28.03 -8.40
C PRO A 685 -16.22 27.78 -7.14
N LEU A 686 -14.92 28.02 -7.21
CA LEU A 686 -14.02 27.96 -6.05
C LEU A 686 -14.08 29.27 -5.26
N ILE A 687 -14.05 29.16 -3.94
CA ILE A 687 -14.16 30.27 -3.00
C ILE A 687 -12.78 30.56 -2.42
N PHE A 688 -12.34 31.81 -2.54
CA PHE A 688 -11.08 32.31 -2.01
C PHE A 688 -11.37 33.42 -1.01
N PRO A 689 -11.35 33.10 0.30
CA PRO A 689 -11.45 34.10 1.35
C PRO A 689 -10.29 35.10 1.29
N SER A 690 -10.53 36.35 1.67
CA SER A 690 -9.52 37.41 1.70
C SER A 690 -9.48 38.12 3.05
N ASP A 691 -8.28 38.51 3.48
CA ASP A 691 -8.06 39.33 4.68
C ASP A 691 -8.49 40.80 4.47
N VAL A 692 -8.76 41.20 3.23
CA VAL A 692 -9.22 42.55 2.87
C VAL A 692 -10.74 42.57 2.83
N GLU A 693 -11.36 43.53 3.52
CA GLU A 693 -12.81 43.71 3.52
C GLU A 693 -13.35 43.91 2.09
N GLY A 694 -14.30 43.05 1.68
CA GLY A 694 -14.82 43.03 0.32
C GLY A 694 -13.94 42.33 -0.72
N GLY A 695 -12.83 41.71 -0.31
CA GLY A 695 -11.86 41.04 -1.18
C GLY A 695 -12.11 39.56 -1.45
N ASP A 696 -13.13 38.93 -0.85
CA ASP A 696 -13.43 37.52 -1.13
C ASP A 696 -13.85 37.32 -2.59
N GLU A 697 -13.37 36.24 -3.21
CA GLU A 697 -13.63 35.94 -4.62
C GLU A 697 -14.29 34.58 -4.80
N ALA A 698 -15.25 34.51 -5.72
CA ALA A 698 -15.76 33.26 -6.28
C ALA A 698 -15.24 33.14 -7.72
N LEU A 699 -14.26 32.26 -7.92
CA LEU A 699 -13.65 32.05 -9.23
C LEU A 699 -14.30 30.86 -9.93
N SER A 700 -14.92 31.11 -11.07
CA SER A 700 -15.46 30.05 -11.92
C SER A 700 -14.37 29.52 -12.85
N GLY A 701 -13.98 28.26 -12.66
CA GLY A 701 -13.07 27.50 -13.50
C GLY A 701 -13.71 26.23 -14.05
N GLY A 702 -12.90 25.18 -14.26
CA GLY A 702 -13.30 23.93 -14.91
C GLY A 702 -12.79 22.67 -14.22
N ASN A 703 -12.42 22.72 -12.93
CA ASN A 703 -11.83 21.57 -12.22
C ASN A 703 -12.78 20.36 -12.11
N PHE A 704 -14.07 20.52 -12.39
CA PHE A 704 -15.03 19.43 -12.46
C PHE A 704 -14.86 18.51 -13.68
N HIS A 705 -14.01 18.87 -14.65
CA HIS A 705 -13.81 18.08 -15.85
C HIS A 705 -12.87 16.90 -15.59
N ALA A 706 -13.41 15.68 -15.62
CA ALA A 706 -12.71 14.45 -15.26
C ALA A 706 -11.74 13.91 -16.33
N GLU A 707 -11.21 14.74 -17.23
CA GLU A 707 -10.38 14.26 -18.37
C GLU A 707 -9.15 13.46 -17.91
N PRO A 708 -8.39 13.89 -16.88
CA PRO A 708 -7.26 13.10 -16.39
C PRO A 708 -7.68 11.72 -15.86
N VAL A 709 -8.83 11.66 -15.18
CA VAL A 709 -9.40 10.41 -14.65
C VAL A 709 -9.87 9.50 -15.77
N ALA A 710 -10.50 10.05 -16.81
CA ALA A 710 -10.94 9.30 -17.98
C ALA A 710 -9.75 8.65 -18.69
N PHE A 711 -8.66 9.41 -18.93
CA PHE A 711 -7.43 8.84 -19.48
C PHE A 711 -6.80 7.79 -18.59
N ALA A 712 -6.80 7.99 -17.27
CA ALA A 712 -6.30 6.98 -16.33
C ALA A 712 -7.16 5.70 -16.35
N ALA A 713 -8.48 5.81 -16.45
CA ALA A 713 -9.38 4.67 -16.58
C ALA A 713 -9.18 3.92 -17.90
N ASP A 714 -9.04 4.63 -19.02
CA ASP A 714 -8.74 4.04 -20.34
C ASP A 714 -7.38 3.33 -20.34
N MET A 715 -6.38 3.93 -19.71
CA MET A 715 -5.06 3.32 -19.47
C MET A 715 -5.19 2.00 -18.69
N ILE A 716 -5.95 2.00 -17.59
CA ILE A 716 -6.21 0.78 -16.80
C ILE A 716 -6.93 -0.28 -17.66
N ALA A 717 -7.95 0.11 -18.43
CA ALA A 717 -8.68 -0.80 -19.29
C ALA A 717 -7.78 -1.44 -20.37
N LEU A 718 -6.90 -0.65 -21.01
CA LEU A 718 -5.91 -1.16 -21.96
C LEU A 718 -4.94 -2.14 -21.30
N ALA A 719 -4.44 -1.81 -20.11
CA ALA A 719 -3.56 -2.69 -19.35
C ALA A 719 -4.25 -4.02 -19.01
N VAL A 720 -5.50 -3.98 -18.51
CA VAL A 720 -6.29 -5.18 -18.19
C VAL A 720 -6.57 -6.02 -19.44
N CYS A 721 -6.88 -5.39 -20.58
CA CYS A 721 -7.06 -6.09 -21.85
C CYS A 721 -5.81 -6.86 -22.26
N GLU A 722 -4.64 -6.23 -22.20
CA GLU A 722 -3.38 -6.87 -22.57
C GLU A 722 -2.95 -7.96 -21.58
N ILE A 723 -3.18 -7.76 -20.27
CA ILE A 723 -2.96 -8.78 -19.25
C ILE A 723 -3.81 -10.02 -19.53
N GLY A 724 -5.11 -9.83 -19.81
CA GLY A 724 -6.01 -10.92 -20.16
C GLY A 724 -5.63 -11.60 -21.49
N SER A 725 -5.28 -10.81 -22.50
CA SER A 725 -4.86 -11.27 -23.83
C SER A 725 -3.65 -12.19 -23.76
N ILE A 726 -2.59 -11.78 -23.06
CA ILE A 726 -1.39 -12.62 -22.94
C ILE A 726 -1.64 -13.87 -22.08
N ALA A 727 -2.48 -13.77 -21.03
CA ALA A 727 -2.84 -14.92 -20.21
C ALA A 727 -3.63 -15.97 -20.99
N GLU A 728 -4.63 -15.57 -21.77
CA GLU A 728 -5.42 -16.50 -22.57
C GLU A 728 -4.58 -17.16 -23.68
N ARG A 729 -3.67 -16.42 -24.31
CA ARG A 729 -2.74 -17.01 -25.29
C ARG A 729 -1.81 -18.06 -24.67
N ARG A 730 -1.51 -17.99 -23.37
CA ARG A 730 -0.81 -19.07 -22.65
C ARG A 730 -1.71 -20.29 -22.43
N ILE A 731 -2.97 -20.08 -22.07
CA ILE A 731 -3.96 -21.17 -21.93
C ILE A 731 -4.14 -21.90 -23.26
N ALA A 732 -4.34 -21.16 -24.36
CA ALA A 732 -4.48 -21.73 -25.71
C ALA A 732 -3.26 -22.55 -26.11
N MET A 733 -2.05 -22.06 -25.79
CA MET A 733 -0.80 -22.79 -26.05
C MET A 733 -0.70 -24.08 -25.21
N LEU A 734 -1.07 -24.05 -23.92
CA LEU A 734 -0.96 -25.21 -23.03
C LEU A 734 -1.92 -26.36 -23.40
N VAL A 735 -3.11 -26.06 -23.91
CA VAL A 735 -4.09 -27.10 -24.26
C VAL A 735 -3.82 -27.75 -25.61
N ASP A 736 -3.00 -27.12 -26.45
CA ASP A 736 -2.62 -27.63 -27.77
C ASP A 736 -1.40 -28.57 -27.62
N PRO A 737 -1.54 -29.88 -27.91
CA PRO A 737 -0.44 -30.83 -27.75
C PRO A 737 0.71 -30.56 -28.72
N ALA A 738 0.46 -29.94 -29.87
CA ALA A 738 1.51 -29.61 -30.85
C ALA A 738 2.40 -28.46 -30.38
N LEU A 739 1.87 -27.56 -29.55
CA LEU A 739 2.60 -26.41 -29.03
C LEU A 739 3.18 -26.67 -27.63
N SER A 740 2.45 -27.40 -26.78
CA SER A 740 2.83 -27.64 -25.39
C SER A 740 3.66 -28.92 -25.16
N GLY A 741 3.54 -29.92 -26.05
CA GLY A 741 4.08 -31.26 -25.80
C GLY A 741 3.38 -32.02 -24.66
N LEU A 742 2.25 -31.51 -24.16
CA LEU A 742 1.42 -32.12 -23.13
C LEU A 742 0.26 -32.92 -23.77
N PRO A 743 -0.42 -33.80 -23.00
CA PRO A 743 -1.65 -34.44 -23.49
C PRO A 743 -2.67 -33.40 -23.94
N ALA A 744 -3.34 -33.65 -25.07
CA ALA A 744 -4.34 -32.74 -25.62
C ALA A 744 -5.38 -32.33 -24.57
N PHE A 745 -5.63 -31.03 -24.43
CA PHE A 745 -6.54 -30.45 -23.44
C PHE A 745 -6.24 -30.83 -21.99
N LEU A 746 -4.97 -31.17 -21.68
CA LEU A 746 -4.47 -31.49 -20.36
C LEU A 746 -5.23 -32.66 -19.68
N THR A 747 -5.68 -33.64 -20.46
CA THR A 747 -6.36 -34.84 -19.93
C THR A 747 -5.55 -36.12 -20.16
N PRO A 748 -5.49 -37.06 -19.20
CA PRO A 748 -4.80 -38.34 -19.36
C PRO A 748 -5.37 -39.26 -20.45
N LYS A 749 -6.66 -39.10 -20.81
CA LYS A 749 -7.38 -39.93 -21.80
C LYS A 749 -8.13 -39.04 -22.81
N PRO A 750 -7.41 -38.35 -23.72
CA PRO A 750 -8.03 -37.48 -24.72
C PRO A 750 -8.92 -38.30 -25.67
N GLY A 751 -10.06 -37.74 -26.07
CA GLY A 751 -11.08 -38.41 -26.88
C GLY A 751 -12.18 -39.11 -26.08
N LEU A 752 -11.91 -39.54 -24.83
CA LEU A 752 -12.93 -39.96 -23.88
C LEU A 752 -13.34 -38.81 -22.94
N ASN A 753 -12.39 -37.95 -22.57
CA ASN A 753 -12.61 -36.78 -21.72
C ASN A 753 -12.22 -35.52 -22.47
N SER A 754 -12.98 -34.42 -22.26
CA SER A 754 -12.71 -33.13 -22.90
C SER A 754 -11.71 -32.25 -22.15
N GLY A 755 -11.35 -32.58 -20.91
CA GLY A 755 -10.35 -31.85 -20.12
C GLY A 755 -10.63 -30.34 -20.07
N PHE A 756 -9.61 -29.54 -20.39
CA PHE A 756 -9.63 -28.07 -20.37
C PHE A 756 -10.14 -27.42 -21.67
N MET A 757 -10.74 -28.18 -22.59
CA MET A 757 -11.26 -27.69 -23.87
C MET A 757 -12.26 -26.53 -23.69
N ILE A 758 -13.31 -26.71 -22.90
CA ILE A 758 -14.35 -25.68 -22.70
C ILE A 758 -13.89 -24.51 -21.79
N PRO A 759 -13.10 -24.74 -20.72
CA PRO A 759 -12.44 -23.66 -19.99
C PRO A 759 -11.61 -22.73 -20.90
N GLN A 760 -10.88 -23.26 -21.87
CA GLN A 760 -10.13 -22.45 -22.83
C GLN A 760 -11.03 -21.62 -23.76
N VAL A 761 -12.13 -22.18 -24.26
CA VAL A 761 -13.13 -21.43 -25.05
C VAL A 761 -13.74 -20.29 -24.23
N THR A 762 -14.00 -20.53 -22.95
CA THR A 762 -14.53 -19.50 -22.04
C THR A 762 -13.52 -18.37 -21.84
N ALA A 763 -12.23 -18.68 -21.64
CA ALA A 763 -11.17 -17.68 -21.54
C ALA A 763 -11.04 -16.83 -22.83
N ALA A 764 -11.11 -17.47 -24.00
CA ALA A 764 -11.08 -16.79 -25.29
C ALA A 764 -12.27 -15.82 -25.47
N ALA A 765 -13.47 -16.25 -25.06
CA ALA A 765 -14.66 -15.41 -25.10
C ALA A 765 -14.52 -14.16 -24.21
N LEU A 766 -13.99 -14.30 -22.99
CA LEU A 766 -13.78 -13.19 -22.05
C LEU A 766 -12.73 -12.19 -22.55
N VAL A 767 -11.64 -12.66 -23.16
CA VAL A 767 -10.64 -11.76 -23.79
C VAL A 767 -11.24 -11.03 -24.99
N SER A 768 -12.07 -11.72 -25.80
CA SER A 768 -12.79 -11.10 -26.91
C SER A 768 -13.78 -10.04 -26.42
N GLU A 769 -14.47 -10.29 -25.31
CA GLU A 769 -15.37 -9.32 -24.67
C GLU A 769 -14.60 -8.09 -24.15
N ASN A 770 -13.46 -8.28 -23.47
CA ASN A 770 -12.60 -7.18 -23.03
C ASN A 770 -12.13 -6.33 -24.21
N LYS A 771 -11.74 -7.00 -25.28
CA LYS A 771 -11.41 -6.37 -26.56
C LYS A 771 -12.59 -5.55 -27.06
N GLN A 772 -13.79 -6.13 -27.21
CA GLN A 772 -15.01 -5.44 -27.67
C GLN A 772 -15.43 -4.23 -26.82
N LYS A 773 -15.09 -4.21 -25.53
CA LYS A 773 -15.25 -3.04 -24.64
C LYS A 773 -14.24 -1.91 -24.94
N ALA A 774 -13.35 -2.11 -25.92
CA ALA A 774 -12.37 -1.16 -26.49
C ALA A 774 -12.34 -1.24 -28.05
N TYR A 775 -13.28 -0.62 -28.81
CA TYR A 775 -13.35 -0.79 -30.30
C TYR A 775 -14.11 0.33 -31.09
N PRO A 776 -14.19 0.33 -32.46
CA PRO A 776 -15.37 -0.29 -33.14
C PRO A 776 -15.23 -0.83 -34.60
N LEU A 777 -16.24 -1.65 -34.96
CA LEU A 777 -16.97 -1.92 -36.24
C LEU A 777 -16.91 -0.90 -37.39
N ALA A 778 -16.30 0.26 -37.18
CA ALA A 778 -16.16 1.34 -38.14
C ALA A 778 -15.36 0.96 -39.40
N ALA A 779 -14.55 -0.10 -39.36
CA ALA A 779 -13.71 -0.50 -40.49
C ALA A 779 -14.51 -0.90 -41.74
N ALA A 780 -15.62 -1.64 -41.60
CA ALA A 780 -16.43 -2.09 -42.74
C ALA A 780 -17.30 -0.97 -43.32
N GLN A 781 -17.86 -0.11 -42.45
CA GLN A 781 -18.61 1.09 -42.87
C GLN A 781 -17.68 2.15 -43.49
N GLY A 782 -16.45 2.28 -42.98
CA GLY A 782 -15.42 3.17 -43.53
C GLY A 782 -15.01 2.83 -44.96
N CYS A 783 -14.92 1.54 -45.30
CA CYS A 783 -14.68 1.10 -46.68
C CYS A 783 -15.84 1.41 -47.63
N ASP A 784 -17.08 1.54 -47.14
CA ASP A 784 -18.26 1.86 -47.96
C ASP A 784 -18.28 3.30 -48.46
N PHE A 785 -17.77 4.24 -47.67
CA PHE A 785 -17.68 5.66 -48.05
C PHE A 785 -16.62 5.95 -49.14
N HIS A 786 -15.80 4.97 -49.52
CA HIS A 786 -14.80 5.11 -50.57
C HIS A 786 -15.26 4.61 -51.95
N ALA A 787 -16.52 4.19 -52.11
CA ALA A 787 -17.06 3.79 -53.41
C ALA A 787 -16.97 4.94 -54.45
N PRO A 788 -16.61 4.67 -55.73
CA PRO A 788 -16.52 3.36 -56.39
C PRO A 788 -15.14 2.67 -56.27
N LEU A 789 -14.24 3.15 -55.41
CA LEU A 789 -12.97 2.48 -55.14
C LEU A 789 -13.23 1.17 -54.38
N LYS A 790 -12.52 0.11 -54.76
CA LYS A 790 -12.61 -1.21 -54.13
C LYS A 790 -11.34 -1.50 -53.34
N SER A 791 -11.49 -2.21 -52.23
CA SER A 791 -10.38 -2.82 -51.49
C SER A 791 -9.85 -4.04 -52.24
N SER A 792 -8.93 -4.80 -51.62
CA SER A 792 -8.44 -6.07 -52.19
C SER A 792 -9.58 -7.09 -52.33
N GLU A 793 -9.49 -7.99 -53.31
CA GLU A 793 -10.56 -8.95 -53.62
C GLU A 793 -11.00 -9.79 -52.41
N VAL A 794 -10.04 -10.14 -51.55
CA VAL A 794 -10.25 -10.85 -50.29
C VAL A 794 -11.05 -10.01 -49.30
N LEU A 795 -10.64 -8.76 -49.10
CA LEU A 795 -11.30 -7.87 -48.16
C LEU A 795 -12.68 -7.44 -48.69
N GLU A 796 -12.88 -7.41 -50.01
CA GLU A 796 -14.19 -7.22 -50.64
C GLU A 796 -15.10 -8.46 -50.49
N ALA A 797 -14.55 -9.67 -50.50
CA ALA A 797 -15.31 -10.90 -50.21
C ALA A 797 -15.79 -10.96 -48.74
N VAL A 798 -14.94 -10.56 -47.81
CA VAL A 798 -15.27 -10.42 -46.38
C VAL A 798 -16.29 -9.29 -46.14
N ARG A 799 -16.06 -8.12 -46.75
CA ARG A 799 -16.99 -6.97 -46.70
C ARG A 799 -18.35 -7.33 -47.29
N GLY A 800 -18.39 -8.04 -48.42
CA GLY A 800 -19.61 -8.52 -49.05
C GLY A 800 -20.38 -9.54 -48.19
N LEU A 801 -19.68 -10.40 -47.45
CA LEU A 801 -20.31 -11.32 -46.50
C LEU A 801 -20.94 -10.57 -45.31
N VAL A 802 -20.22 -9.61 -44.72
CA VAL A 802 -20.75 -8.77 -43.64
C VAL A 802 -22.00 -8.02 -44.12
N ARG A 803 -21.99 -7.47 -45.34
CA ARG A 803 -23.12 -6.72 -45.92
C ARG A 803 -24.36 -7.56 -46.26
N LYS A 804 -24.21 -8.87 -46.44
CA LYS A 804 -25.36 -9.79 -46.62
C LYS A 804 -26.17 -10.02 -45.35
N GLN A 805 -25.59 -9.81 -44.18
CA GLN A 805 -26.22 -10.13 -42.88
C GLN A 805 -26.38 -8.89 -42.00
N VAL A 806 -25.56 -7.87 -42.26
CA VAL A 806 -25.61 -6.55 -41.63
C VAL A 806 -25.59 -5.52 -42.76
N PRO A 807 -26.78 -5.09 -43.23
CA PRO A 807 -26.90 -4.18 -44.35
C PRO A 807 -26.10 -2.90 -44.13
N HIS A 808 -25.73 -2.22 -45.21
CA HIS A 808 -25.14 -0.88 -45.10
C HIS A 808 -26.07 0.02 -44.27
N LEU A 809 -25.47 0.89 -43.46
CA LEU A 809 -26.22 1.83 -42.64
C LEU A 809 -26.34 3.14 -43.41
N ASP A 810 -27.47 3.30 -44.11
CA ASP A 810 -27.82 4.53 -44.86
C ASP A 810 -28.45 5.59 -43.93
N ASP A 811 -29.36 5.15 -43.06
CA ASP A 811 -30.02 5.93 -42.00
C ASP A 811 -30.09 5.08 -40.71
N ASP A 812 -30.20 5.71 -39.55
CA ASP A 812 -30.21 5.04 -38.24
C ASP A 812 -31.33 4.00 -38.09
N ARG A 813 -31.01 2.86 -37.47
CA ARG A 813 -31.97 1.78 -37.14
C ARG A 813 -31.58 1.02 -35.88
N HIS A 814 -32.49 0.18 -35.40
CA HIS A 814 -32.25 -0.68 -34.24
C HIS A 814 -31.08 -1.64 -34.51
N PHE A 815 -29.94 -1.37 -33.86
CA PHE A 815 -28.64 -1.93 -34.24
C PHE A 815 -28.25 -3.20 -33.47
N HIS A 816 -28.96 -3.53 -32.39
CA HIS A 816 -28.69 -4.75 -31.61
C HIS A 816 -28.83 -6.05 -32.44
N PRO A 817 -29.85 -6.22 -33.30
CA PRO A 817 -29.92 -7.36 -34.21
C PRO A 817 -28.76 -7.43 -35.21
N ASP A 818 -28.27 -6.27 -35.65
CA ASP A 818 -27.14 -6.14 -36.57
C ASP A 818 -25.82 -6.50 -35.87
N MET A 819 -25.64 -6.08 -34.61
CA MET A 819 -24.52 -6.50 -33.77
C MET A 819 -24.56 -7.97 -33.43
N GLU A 820 -25.74 -8.51 -33.12
CA GLU A 820 -25.91 -9.94 -32.88
C GLU A 820 -25.66 -10.75 -34.16
N ALA A 821 -26.02 -10.24 -35.34
CA ALA A 821 -25.70 -10.85 -36.63
C ALA A 821 -24.20 -10.79 -36.95
N ALA A 822 -23.54 -9.66 -36.70
CA ALA A 822 -22.09 -9.50 -36.84
C ALA A 822 -21.33 -10.43 -35.87
N ASN A 823 -21.76 -10.47 -34.61
CA ASN A 823 -21.23 -11.37 -33.59
C ASN A 823 -21.43 -12.82 -34.02
N ARG A 824 -22.58 -13.19 -34.59
CA ARG A 824 -22.81 -14.52 -35.16
C ARG A 824 -21.89 -14.82 -36.34
N LEU A 825 -21.64 -13.88 -37.25
CA LEU A 825 -20.74 -14.06 -38.39
C LEU A 825 -19.28 -14.28 -37.97
N VAL A 826 -18.83 -13.57 -36.94
CA VAL A 826 -17.49 -13.74 -36.36
C VAL A 826 -17.42 -15.06 -35.60
N ARG A 827 -18.39 -15.33 -34.74
CA ARG A 827 -18.43 -16.56 -33.91
C ARG A 827 -18.62 -17.84 -34.74
N SER A 828 -19.29 -17.76 -35.90
CA SER A 828 -19.48 -18.91 -36.80
C SER A 828 -18.28 -19.18 -37.69
N GLY A 829 -17.27 -18.30 -37.70
CA GLY A 829 -16.11 -18.40 -38.60
C GLY A 829 -16.42 -18.05 -40.05
N ALA A 830 -17.64 -17.63 -40.40
CA ALA A 830 -18.02 -17.30 -41.77
C ALA A 830 -17.14 -16.20 -42.38
N VAL A 831 -16.73 -15.22 -41.55
CA VAL A 831 -15.80 -14.14 -41.93
C VAL A 831 -14.45 -14.67 -42.40
N ILE A 832 -13.96 -15.74 -41.76
CA ILE A 832 -12.69 -16.38 -42.09
C ILE A 832 -12.84 -17.18 -43.39
N ALA A 833 -13.92 -17.98 -43.49
CA ALA A 833 -14.24 -18.75 -44.69
C ALA A 833 -14.40 -17.89 -45.97
N ALA A 834 -14.88 -16.64 -45.84
CA ALA A 834 -15.00 -15.71 -46.96
C ALA A 834 -13.68 -15.05 -47.39
N ALA A 835 -12.62 -15.12 -46.57
CA ALA A 835 -11.33 -14.51 -46.87
C ALA A 835 -10.42 -15.37 -47.78
N SER A 836 -10.84 -16.60 -48.15
CA SER A 836 -10.05 -17.58 -48.92
C SER A 836 -8.74 -18.02 -48.24
N ASP A 837 -8.08 -19.08 -48.75
CA ASP A 837 -6.84 -19.67 -48.17
C ASP A 837 -5.64 -18.72 -48.27
N LEU A 838 -5.59 -17.75 -47.36
CA LEU A 838 -4.44 -16.87 -47.17
C LEU A 838 -3.62 -17.35 -45.97
N PRO A 839 -2.28 -17.25 -46.03
CA PRO A 839 -1.43 -17.63 -44.90
C PRO A 839 -1.79 -16.81 -43.65
N GLY A 840 -2.28 -17.48 -42.61
CA GLY A 840 -2.69 -16.86 -41.35
C GLY A 840 -4.18 -16.48 -41.26
N VAL A 841 -4.97 -16.78 -42.29
CA VAL A 841 -6.43 -16.69 -42.27
C VAL A 841 -6.99 -18.02 -42.79
N VAL A 842 -7.19 -18.98 -41.87
CA VAL A 842 -7.78 -20.32 -42.10
C VAL A 842 -8.91 -20.55 -41.13
#